data_AF-A0A7Z0E6J2-F1
#
_entry.id   AF-A0A7Z0E6J2-F1
#
_cell.length_a   1.000
_cell.length_b   1.000
_cell.length_c   1.000
_cell.angle_alpha   90.00
_cell.angle_beta   90.00
_cell.angle_gamma   90.00
#
_symmetry.space_group_name_H-M   'P 1'
#
loop_
_entity.id
_entity.type
_entity.pdbx_description
1 polymer ?
#
loop_
_entity_poly.entity_id
_entity_poly.type
_entity_poly.pdbx_seq_one_letter_code
_entity_poly.pdbx_strand_id
1 'polypeptide(L)'
;MHSPRPESLIRRLLRDSAYVLPGLPIALFGTSLLLTLLVVSIATAPLWVGALVLPLTLVTASEFAELSRRRLRIWGAVLDPVSYLPRDRGISGRLRPVGDPRRWLDLIFEMVLALPVRLVTFVVALLWILMGPVGITYFFWSRFIPGERGLIRLLELIGPALVPDSEFWQYLLDSAVFFILGVVFLVTLPAVMRGLAALDALLATSLLGAGGRGRLIPLEHPQAHPLERTLSRVAAPPPGFQTSQEQESSASFSAAAWSWIGICFAAVVGFAVAWPLTSSIYGVHPAFSLVLTLAHCLSLVLTLKFPWAGIGASVMVSAALMGATADAGVGVWPWPVTAMLIQFGVILVAALREPWYCAASGWAASALLTAAAIVTAAPGLPEGAVSTGIVFASVGVGVAVLGSLTRQWIRDADRLEVSERTSAQQSRRRRELEERNRIARELHDVVAHSMSVISVQAATARYRLPAITPEAQQEFEEIARSSRQALGEMRMLLGTLRSEEEAPTGPTPGLADIYSLVEATRASGTPIRVTGLDVVEASSAVGLAAYRMVQEGLSNALRHAPSSTIEVSAELLGGPDEPGAPTDTRHLLLQVRNTAPPHPVSVPAPGAGLGLDGIRERVSAVGGTVETGETPDGGYFIRASFPL
;
A
#
# COMPACT_ATOMS: atom_id res chain seq x y z
N MET A 1 23.36 5.96 44.51
CA MET A 1 24.09 6.52 43.35
C MET A 1 25.32 5.66 43.09
N HIS A 2 25.28 4.81 42.05
CA HIS A 2 26.45 4.11 41.51
C HIS A 2 26.48 4.43 40.02
N SER A 3 27.30 5.41 39.64
CA SER A 3 27.62 5.66 38.24
C SER A 3 28.27 4.40 37.64
N PRO A 4 27.78 3.84 36.53
CA PRO A 4 28.42 2.68 35.91
C PRO A 4 29.83 3.07 35.48
N ARG A 5 30.82 2.28 35.90
CA ARG A 5 32.24 2.49 35.54
C ARG A 5 32.38 2.50 34.01
N PRO A 6 33.21 3.38 33.43
CA PRO A 6 33.48 3.36 31.98
C PRO A 6 34.00 1.98 31.57
N GLU A 7 33.36 1.36 30.58
CA GLU A 7 33.83 0.08 30.01
C GLU A 7 35.30 0.21 29.59
N SER A 8 36.15 -0.69 30.06
CA SER A 8 37.57 -0.69 29.69
C SER A 8 37.75 -0.88 28.19
N LEU A 9 38.78 -0.24 27.63
CA LEU A 9 39.13 -0.32 26.20
C LEU A 9 39.27 -1.77 25.73
N ILE A 10 39.79 -2.65 26.59
CA ILE A 10 39.93 -4.09 26.35
C ILE A 10 38.57 -4.78 26.20
N ARG A 11 37.57 -4.46 27.05
CA ARG A 11 36.23 -5.05 26.94
C ARG A 11 35.53 -4.62 25.65
N ARG A 12 35.71 -3.36 25.24
CA ARG A 12 35.18 -2.84 23.97
C ARG A 12 35.79 -3.56 22.78
N LEU A 13 37.12 -3.69 22.77
CA LEU A 13 37.84 -4.43 21.73
C LEU A 13 37.39 -5.90 21.67
N LEU A 14 37.26 -6.57 22.83
CA LEU A 14 36.78 -7.96 22.88
C LEU A 14 35.36 -8.10 22.33
N ARG A 15 34.46 -7.15 22.64
CA ARG A 15 33.09 -7.13 22.10
C ARG A 15 33.08 -6.93 20.59
N ASP A 16 33.85 -5.97 20.08
CA ASP A 16 33.93 -5.67 18.65
C ASP A 16 34.56 -6.85 17.87
N SER A 17 35.60 -7.49 18.41
CA SER A 17 36.20 -8.71 17.85
C SER A 17 35.26 -9.92 17.90
N ALA A 18 34.56 -10.12 19.01
CA ALA A 18 33.57 -11.19 19.15
C ALA A 18 32.38 -11.01 18.19
N TYR A 19 32.11 -9.78 17.75
CA TYR A 19 31.14 -9.52 16.71
C TYR A 19 31.73 -9.80 15.31
N VAL A 20 32.87 -9.20 14.93
CA VAL A 20 33.39 -9.26 13.55
C VAL A 20 33.92 -10.65 13.16
N LEU A 21 34.75 -11.27 13.99
CA LEU A 21 35.47 -12.51 13.63
C LEU A 21 34.58 -13.70 13.28
N PRO A 22 33.49 -14.02 14.03
CA PRO A 22 32.61 -15.13 13.65
C PRO A 22 31.72 -14.80 12.43
N GLY A 23 31.73 -13.57 11.93
CA GLY A 23 30.93 -13.17 10.77
C GLY A 23 31.26 -14.00 9.53
N LEU A 24 32.54 -14.12 9.17
CA LEU A 24 32.97 -14.87 7.98
C LEU A 24 32.59 -16.35 8.02
N PRO A 25 32.91 -17.16 9.04
CA PRO A 25 32.56 -18.58 9.03
C PRO A 25 31.04 -18.80 8.98
N ILE A 26 30.24 -17.95 9.63
CA ILE A 26 28.77 -17.99 9.56
C ILE A 26 28.30 -17.69 8.13
N ALA A 27 28.84 -16.65 7.50
CA ALA A 27 28.47 -16.28 6.14
C ALA A 27 28.88 -17.33 5.12
N LEU A 28 30.10 -17.86 5.23
CA LEU A 28 30.61 -18.90 4.34
C LEU A 28 29.71 -20.14 4.39
N PHE A 29 29.38 -20.60 5.60
CA PHE A 29 28.48 -21.73 5.78
C PHE A 29 27.06 -21.42 5.30
N GLY A 30 26.51 -20.28 5.70
CA GLY A 30 25.16 -19.85 5.32
C GLY A 30 25.00 -19.70 3.81
N THR A 31 25.88 -18.94 3.15
CA THR A 31 25.87 -18.75 1.70
C THR A 31 26.04 -20.08 0.97
N SER A 32 27.00 -20.93 1.38
CA SER A 32 27.19 -22.24 0.73
C SER A 32 25.96 -23.14 0.84
N LEU A 33 25.35 -23.20 2.03
CA LEU A 33 24.16 -24.02 2.27
C LEU A 33 22.94 -23.47 1.52
N LEU A 34 22.69 -22.17 1.60
CA LEU A 34 21.55 -21.52 0.95
C LEU A 34 21.66 -21.57 -0.57
N LEU A 35 22.86 -21.36 -1.13
CA LEU A 35 23.10 -21.50 -2.56
C LEU A 35 22.83 -22.95 -3.01
N THR A 36 23.34 -23.93 -2.25
CA THR A 36 23.10 -25.35 -2.57
C THR A 36 21.61 -25.68 -2.52
N LEU A 37 20.90 -25.28 -1.47
CA LEU A 37 19.47 -25.53 -1.32
C LEU A 37 18.65 -24.83 -2.40
N LEU A 38 19.00 -23.60 -2.78
CA LEU A 38 18.35 -22.86 -3.85
C LEU A 38 18.59 -23.52 -5.21
N VAL A 39 19.83 -23.91 -5.51
CA VAL A 39 20.17 -24.60 -6.77
C VAL A 39 19.44 -25.94 -6.85
N VAL A 40 19.45 -26.74 -5.78
CA VAL A 40 18.70 -28.01 -5.70
C VAL A 40 17.21 -27.76 -5.87
N SER A 41 16.66 -26.73 -5.23
CA SER A 41 15.26 -26.36 -5.35
C SER A 41 14.89 -26.02 -6.80
N ILE A 42 15.69 -25.21 -7.49
CA ILE A 42 15.44 -24.83 -8.88
C ILE A 42 15.61 -26.05 -9.82
N ALA A 43 16.71 -26.79 -9.66
CA ALA A 43 17.03 -27.93 -10.51
C ALA A 43 16.00 -29.07 -10.39
N THR A 44 15.42 -29.26 -9.21
CA THR A 44 14.42 -30.32 -8.94
C THR A 44 12.98 -29.81 -8.99
N ALA A 45 12.75 -28.55 -9.39
CA ALA A 45 11.40 -28.00 -9.56
C ALA A 45 10.53 -28.78 -10.56
N PRO A 46 11.05 -29.29 -11.71
CA PRO A 46 10.25 -30.09 -12.64
C PRO A 46 9.73 -31.40 -12.03
N LEU A 47 10.40 -31.91 -11.00
CA LEU A 47 10.03 -33.14 -10.29
C LEU A 47 9.13 -32.87 -9.08
N TRP A 48 8.64 -31.64 -8.89
CA TRP A 48 7.91 -31.18 -7.70
C TRP A 48 8.67 -31.25 -6.36
N VAL A 49 9.80 -31.96 -6.29
CA VAL A 49 10.73 -31.97 -5.15
C VAL A 49 11.20 -30.54 -4.86
N GLY A 50 11.52 -29.78 -5.90
CA GLY A 50 11.97 -28.40 -5.77
C GLY A 50 10.95 -27.47 -5.12
N ALA A 51 9.65 -27.73 -5.33
CA ALA A 51 8.56 -26.98 -4.71
C ALA A 51 8.47 -27.21 -3.19
N LEU A 52 8.99 -28.34 -2.68
CA LEU A 52 9.11 -28.62 -1.24
C LEU A 52 10.43 -28.11 -0.64
N VAL A 53 11.50 -28.07 -1.44
CA VAL A 53 12.82 -27.56 -1.01
C VAL A 53 12.83 -26.02 -0.95
N LEU A 54 12.07 -25.32 -1.80
CA LEU A 54 12.05 -23.85 -1.81
C LEU A 54 11.59 -23.23 -0.48
N PRO A 55 10.44 -23.62 0.12
CA PRO A 55 10.02 -23.09 1.42
C PRO A 55 11.01 -23.42 2.53
N LEU A 56 11.64 -24.60 2.48
CA LEU A 56 12.70 -24.98 3.43
C LEU A 56 13.89 -24.01 3.30
N THR A 57 14.34 -23.75 2.07
CA THR A 57 15.42 -22.80 1.77
C THR A 57 15.13 -21.41 2.33
N LEU A 58 13.93 -20.89 2.10
CA LEU A 58 13.50 -19.57 2.61
C LEU A 58 13.43 -19.53 4.14
N VAL A 59 13.09 -20.65 4.78
CA VAL A 59 13.06 -20.73 6.24
C VAL A 59 14.45 -20.80 6.81
N THR A 60 15.32 -21.63 6.23
CA THR A 60 16.74 -21.69 6.57
C THR A 60 17.38 -20.31 6.41
N ALA A 61 17.06 -19.56 5.36
CA ALA A 61 17.52 -18.19 5.17
C ALA A 61 17.08 -17.26 6.30
N SER A 62 15.79 -17.29 6.69
CA SER A 62 15.29 -16.50 7.82
C SER A 62 15.94 -16.87 9.16
N GLU A 63 16.32 -18.14 9.37
CA GLU A 63 17.08 -18.55 10.57
C GLU A 63 18.50 -17.95 10.58
N PHE A 64 19.19 -17.92 9.43
CA PHE A 64 20.49 -17.23 9.33
C PHE A 64 20.34 -15.71 9.52
N ALA A 65 19.32 -15.10 8.94
CA ALA A 65 19.02 -13.68 9.15
C ALA A 65 18.73 -13.40 10.64
N GLU A 66 18.02 -14.28 11.32
CA GLU A 66 17.78 -14.15 12.77
C GLU A 66 19.06 -14.33 13.59
N LEU A 67 19.96 -15.23 13.20
CA LEU A 67 21.30 -15.35 13.79
C LEU A 67 22.10 -14.05 13.64
N SER A 68 22.02 -13.41 12.47
CA SER A 68 22.62 -12.10 12.21
C SER A 68 22.01 -11.01 13.10
N ARG A 69 20.68 -10.96 13.24
CA ARG A 69 19.97 -10.04 14.16
C ARG A 69 20.32 -10.29 15.63
N ARG A 70 20.51 -11.54 16.05
CA ARG A 70 20.97 -11.89 17.41
C ARG A 70 22.38 -11.37 17.68
N ARG A 71 23.29 -11.53 16.73
CA ARG A 71 24.66 -10.99 16.83
C ARG A 71 24.66 -9.47 16.98
N LEU A 72 23.82 -8.77 16.20
CA LEU A 72 23.59 -7.32 16.32
C LEU A 72 23.09 -6.91 17.71
N ARG A 73 22.11 -7.65 18.25
CA ARG A 73 21.58 -7.40 19.60
C ARG A 73 22.64 -7.61 20.69
N ILE A 74 23.46 -8.66 20.57
CA ILE A 74 24.57 -8.93 21.49
C ILE A 74 25.62 -7.82 21.43
N TRP A 75 25.86 -7.24 20.25
CA TRP A 75 26.77 -6.10 20.10
C TRP A 75 26.20 -4.78 20.65
N GLY A 76 24.87 -4.66 20.75
CA GLY A 76 24.17 -3.53 21.38
C GLY A 76 23.24 -2.74 20.45
N ALA A 77 22.97 -3.23 19.24
CA ALA A 77 22.02 -2.60 18.32
C ALA A 77 20.57 -2.95 18.70
N VAL A 78 19.69 -1.94 18.73
CA VAL A 78 18.25 -2.12 18.91
C VAL A 78 17.62 -2.31 17.53
N LEU A 79 16.90 -3.41 17.36
CA LEU A 79 16.20 -3.77 16.12
C LEU A 79 14.73 -4.03 16.46
N ASP A 80 13.83 -3.49 15.65
CA ASP A 80 12.41 -3.81 15.76
C ASP A 80 12.18 -5.29 15.41
N PRO A 81 11.29 -5.99 16.15
CA PRO A 81 11.00 -7.39 15.88
C PRO A 81 10.33 -7.53 14.50
N VAL A 82 10.91 -8.37 13.64
CA VAL A 82 10.34 -8.69 12.33
C VAL A 82 9.32 -9.81 12.51
N SER A 83 8.08 -9.57 12.10
CA SER A 83 7.03 -10.59 12.01
C SER A 83 7.07 -11.27 10.64
N TYR A 84 6.86 -12.59 10.63
CA TYR A 84 6.67 -13.38 9.41
C TYR A 84 5.22 -13.85 9.32
N LEU A 85 4.75 -14.15 8.12
CA LEU A 85 3.43 -14.77 7.94
C LEU A 85 3.33 -16.08 8.75
N PRO A 86 2.25 -16.26 9.55
CA PRO A 86 2.09 -17.44 10.39
C PRO A 86 1.94 -18.72 9.54
N ARG A 87 2.55 -19.81 10.03
CA ARG A 87 2.46 -21.14 9.43
C ARG A 87 1.21 -21.86 9.90
N ASP A 88 0.29 -22.15 8.98
CA ASP A 88 -0.84 -23.03 9.24
C ASP A 88 -0.41 -24.51 9.18
N ARG A 89 -1.13 -25.38 9.90
CA ARG A 89 -0.92 -26.83 9.82
C ARG A 89 -1.55 -27.38 8.52
N GLY A 90 -0.73 -27.72 7.53
CA GLY A 90 -1.17 -28.33 6.26
C GLY A 90 -0.13 -28.22 5.13
N ILE A 91 -0.37 -28.88 4.00
CA ILE A 91 0.49 -28.80 2.80
C ILE A 91 0.51 -27.38 2.23
N SER A 92 -0.65 -26.70 2.20
CA SER A 92 -0.77 -25.28 1.84
C SER A 92 -0.01 -24.36 2.80
N GLY A 93 -0.03 -24.65 4.10
CA GLY A 93 0.74 -23.93 5.12
C GLY A 93 2.26 -24.10 5.00
N ARG A 94 2.73 -25.24 4.46
CA ARG A 94 4.17 -25.46 4.16
C ARG A 94 4.67 -24.65 2.96
N LEU A 95 3.79 -24.29 2.03
CA LEU A 95 4.13 -23.50 0.84
C LEU A 95 3.98 -21.98 1.05
N ARG A 96 3.22 -21.54 2.06
CA ARG A 96 3.07 -20.11 2.41
C ARG A 96 4.36 -19.29 2.56
N PRO A 97 5.50 -19.83 3.06
CA PRO A 97 6.75 -19.06 3.12
C PRO A 97 7.20 -18.48 1.78
N VAL A 98 6.79 -19.07 0.66
CA VAL A 98 7.11 -18.56 -0.69
C VAL A 98 6.43 -17.22 -0.98
N GLY A 99 5.26 -16.96 -0.39
CA GLY A 99 4.51 -15.71 -0.55
C GLY A 99 4.94 -14.60 0.40
N ASP A 100 5.88 -14.84 1.31
CA ASP A 100 6.36 -13.84 2.27
C ASP A 100 7.57 -13.07 1.70
N PRO A 101 7.39 -11.81 1.27
CA PRO A 101 8.48 -11.03 0.65
C PRO A 101 9.66 -10.82 1.59
N ARG A 102 9.43 -10.90 2.92
CA ARG A 102 10.50 -10.70 3.90
C ARG A 102 11.51 -11.85 3.88
N ARG A 103 11.05 -13.08 3.67
CA ARG A 103 11.91 -14.27 3.61
C ARG A 103 12.81 -14.27 2.38
N TRP A 104 12.33 -13.71 1.28
CA TRP A 104 13.14 -13.50 0.08
C TRP A 104 14.24 -12.47 0.31
N LEU A 105 13.95 -11.39 1.04
CA LEU A 105 14.97 -10.41 1.42
C LEU A 105 16.03 -11.05 2.31
N ASP A 106 15.63 -11.82 3.33
CA ASP A 106 16.57 -12.56 4.19
C ASP A 106 17.48 -13.49 3.37
N LEU A 107 16.92 -14.20 2.38
CA LEU A 107 17.68 -15.05 1.46
C LEU A 107 18.71 -14.27 0.65
N ILE A 108 18.31 -13.16 0.04
CA ILE A 108 19.21 -12.32 -0.77
C ILE A 108 20.33 -11.74 0.11
N PHE A 109 19.99 -11.25 1.29
CA PHE A 109 20.98 -10.70 2.22
C PHE A 109 22.03 -11.74 2.60
N GLU A 110 21.64 -12.91 3.10
CA GLU A 110 22.58 -13.93 3.56
C GLU A 110 23.33 -14.63 2.41
N MET A 111 22.72 -14.74 1.22
CA MET A 111 23.36 -15.39 0.08
C MET A 111 24.31 -14.46 -0.70
N VAL A 112 23.94 -13.20 -0.89
CA VAL A 112 24.66 -12.29 -1.82
C VAL A 112 25.48 -11.25 -1.09
N LEU A 113 24.94 -10.66 -0.02
CA LEU A 113 25.53 -9.47 0.60
C LEU A 113 26.38 -9.80 1.83
N ALA A 114 25.99 -10.80 2.61
CA ALA A 114 26.68 -11.14 3.84
C ALA A 114 28.12 -11.60 3.60
N LEU A 115 28.37 -12.46 2.61
CA LEU A 115 29.68 -13.04 2.37
C LEU A 115 30.75 -12.00 1.94
N PRO A 116 30.54 -11.14 0.91
CA PRO A 116 31.55 -10.15 0.52
C PRO A 116 31.88 -9.17 1.65
N VAL A 117 30.85 -8.68 2.36
CA VAL A 117 31.01 -7.74 3.47
C VAL A 117 31.80 -8.38 4.61
N ARG A 118 31.42 -9.58 5.02
CA ARG A 118 32.06 -10.28 6.14
C ARG A 118 33.45 -10.82 5.79
N LEU A 119 33.72 -11.10 4.53
CA LEU A 119 35.05 -11.41 4.04
C LEU A 119 35.97 -10.19 4.18
N VAL A 120 35.56 -9.02 3.69
CA VAL A 120 36.35 -7.80 3.78
C VAL A 120 36.59 -7.42 5.25
N THR A 121 35.55 -7.41 6.08
CA THR A 121 35.71 -7.04 7.50
C THR A 121 36.55 -8.05 8.25
N PHE A 122 36.44 -9.34 7.97
CA PHE A 122 37.29 -10.37 8.56
C PHE A 122 38.76 -10.22 8.14
N VAL A 123 39.04 -10.03 6.85
CA VAL A 123 40.41 -9.89 6.34
C VAL A 123 41.10 -8.67 6.97
N VAL A 124 40.41 -7.52 7.02
CA VAL A 124 40.95 -6.31 7.65
C VAL A 124 41.15 -6.53 9.16
N ALA A 125 40.17 -7.11 9.86
CA ALA A 125 40.30 -7.41 11.28
C ALA A 125 41.49 -8.35 11.56
N LEU A 126 41.62 -9.42 10.79
CA LEU A 126 42.70 -10.39 10.93
C LEU A 126 44.06 -9.75 10.65
N LEU A 127 44.15 -8.91 9.61
CA LEU A 127 45.37 -8.16 9.30
C LEU A 127 45.79 -7.29 10.48
N TRP A 128 44.87 -6.54 11.08
CA TRP A 128 45.18 -5.67 12.22
C TRP A 128 45.57 -6.46 13.49
N ILE A 129 44.90 -7.59 13.73
CA ILE A 129 45.18 -8.47 14.88
C ILE A 129 46.55 -9.15 14.74
N LEU A 130 46.95 -9.53 13.53
CA LEU A 130 48.22 -10.23 13.28
C LEU A 130 49.39 -9.26 13.10
N MET A 131 49.24 -8.20 12.29
CA MET A 131 50.35 -7.31 11.94
C MET A 131 50.87 -6.49 13.13
N GLY A 132 50.02 -6.20 14.12
CA GLY A 132 50.44 -5.52 15.34
C GLY A 132 51.53 -6.31 16.10
N PRO A 133 51.21 -7.52 16.62
CA PRO A 133 52.17 -8.38 17.31
C PRO A 133 53.35 -8.78 16.43
N VAL A 134 53.12 -9.10 15.16
CA VAL A 134 54.17 -9.50 14.20
C VAL A 134 55.17 -8.36 13.99
N GLY A 135 54.70 -7.12 13.80
CA GLY A 135 55.55 -5.95 13.63
C GLY A 135 56.34 -5.60 14.89
N ILE A 136 55.71 -5.62 16.07
CA ILE A 136 56.41 -5.32 17.33
C ILE A 136 57.48 -6.37 17.64
N THR A 137 57.26 -7.63 17.28
CA THR A 137 58.23 -8.71 17.52
C THR A 137 59.22 -8.90 16.38
N TYR A 138 59.08 -8.16 15.27
CA TYR A 138 59.87 -8.35 14.04
C TYR A 138 61.38 -8.26 14.28
N PHE A 139 61.81 -7.30 15.11
CA PHE A 139 63.23 -7.13 15.47
C PHE A 139 63.83 -8.36 16.19
N PHE A 140 63.02 -9.29 16.68
CA PHE A 140 63.48 -10.47 17.38
C PHE A 140 63.58 -11.68 16.44
N TRP A 141 62.53 -11.99 15.67
CA TRP A 141 62.48 -13.21 14.85
C TRP A 141 63.02 -13.03 13.43
N SER A 142 63.08 -11.80 12.90
CA SER A 142 63.61 -11.53 11.54
C SER A 142 65.06 -12.00 11.35
N ARG A 143 65.85 -12.04 12.42
CA ARG A 143 67.23 -12.55 12.41
C ARG A 143 67.34 -14.02 12.01
N PHE A 144 66.28 -14.80 12.22
CA PHE A 144 66.27 -16.25 11.99
C PHE A 144 65.68 -16.62 10.62
N ILE A 145 65.22 -15.65 9.83
CA ILE A 145 64.66 -15.90 8.51
C ILE A 145 65.73 -15.65 7.45
N PRO A 146 66.16 -16.69 6.71
CA PRO A 146 67.08 -16.52 5.61
C PRO A 146 66.36 -15.87 4.41
N GLY A 147 66.89 -14.76 3.90
CA GLY A 147 66.37 -14.07 2.72
C GLY A 147 66.63 -12.57 2.71
N GLU A 148 66.39 -11.93 1.56
CA GLU A 148 66.49 -10.48 1.40
C GLU A 148 65.32 -9.77 2.09
N ARG A 149 65.64 -8.71 2.85
CA ARG A 149 64.70 -7.91 3.62
C ARG A 149 63.74 -7.17 2.69
N GLY A 150 62.44 -7.35 2.91
CA GLY A 150 61.40 -6.81 2.02
C GLY A 150 61.47 -5.29 1.83
N LEU A 151 61.81 -4.52 2.88
CA LEU A 151 61.97 -3.07 2.78
C LEU A 151 63.18 -2.68 1.93
N ILE A 152 64.29 -3.42 2.05
CA ILE A 152 65.53 -3.12 1.33
C ILE A 152 65.35 -3.33 -0.17
N ARG A 153 64.69 -4.41 -0.60
CA ARG A 153 64.31 -4.61 -2.01
C ARG A 153 63.45 -3.47 -2.57
N LEU A 154 62.52 -2.97 -1.76
CA LEU A 154 61.64 -1.89 -2.18
C LEU A 154 62.44 -0.58 -2.33
N LEU A 155 63.40 -0.32 -1.44
CA LEU A 155 64.33 0.81 -1.55
C LEU A 155 65.27 0.68 -2.75
N GLU A 156 65.80 -0.52 -3.02
CA GLU A 156 66.61 -0.79 -4.22
C GLU A 156 65.85 -0.48 -5.52
N LEU A 157 64.56 -0.80 -5.58
CA LEU A 157 63.70 -0.53 -6.73
C LEU A 157 63.45 0.98 -6.94
N ILE A 158 63.36 1.75 -5.85
CA ILE A 158 63.13 3.20 -5.89
C ILE A 158 64.43 3.95 -6.21
N GLY A 159 65.55 3.50 -5.65
CA GLY A 159 66.86 4.07 -5.88
C GLY A 159 67.94 3.39 -5.06
N PRO A 160 68.97 2.77 -5.68
CA PRO A 160 70.00 2.02 -4.95
C PRO A 160 70.82 2.87 -3.98
N ALA A 161 70.90 4.19 -4.20
CA ALA A 161 71.58 5.13 -3.30
C ALA A 161 70.87 5.35 -1.94
N LEU A 162 69.63 4.89 -1.79
CA LEU A 162 68.85 4.99 -0.53
C LEU A 162 69.14 3.82 0.42
N VAL A 163 69.86 2.80 -0.06
CA VAL A 163 70.15 1.58 0.70
C VAL A 163 71.45 1.78 1.50
N PRO A 164 71.44 1.60 2.83
CA PRO A 164 72.67 1.66 3.62
C PRO A 164 73.67 0.59 3.20
N ASP A 165 74.96 0.92 3.09
CA ASP A 165 76.00 -0.04 2.65
C ASP A 165 76.27 -1.17 3.66
N SER A 166 75.91 -0.97 4.94
CA SER A 166 76.15 -1.93 6.02
C SER A 166 74.92 -2.78 6.29
N GLU A 167 75.10 -4.11 6.33
CA GLU A 167 74.04 -5.06 6.71
C GLU A 167 73.41 -4.77 8.08
N PHE A 168 74.19 -4.22 9.03
CA PHE A 168 73.68 -3.83 10.34
C PHE A 168 72.69 -2.67 10.25
N TRP A 169 73.00 -1.65 9.45
CA TRP A 169 72.11 -0.50 9.26
C TRP A 169 70.89 -0.86 8.41
N GLN A 170 71.04 -1.75 7.43
CA GLN A 170 69.90 -2.33 6.72
C GLN A 170 68.97 -3.11 7.66
N TYR A 171 69.53 -3.90 8.59
CA TYR A 171 68.76 -4.61 9.61
C TYR A 171 67.97 -3.67 10.51
N LEU A 172 68.65 -2.65 11.03
CA LEU A 172 68.07 -1.71 11.97
C LEU A 172 66.95 -0.89 11.32
N LEU A 173 67.16 -0.45 10.08
CA LEU A 173 66.16 0.30 9.31
C LEU A 173 64.89 -0.53 9.07
N ASP A 174 65.05 -1.74 8.53
CA ASP A 174 63.96 -2.69 8.27
C ASP A 174 63.20 -3.03 9.56
N SER A 175 63.94 -3.35 10.63
CA SER A 175 63.34 -3.65 11.94
C SER A 175 62.61 -2.47 12.56
N ALA A 176 63.17 -1.26 12.46
CA ALA A 176 62.56 -0.04 12.98
C ALA A 176 61.25 0.27 12.24
N VAL A 177 61.22 0.13 10.91
CA VAL A 177 60.01 0.39 10.12
C VAL A 177 58.91 -0.61 10.46
N PHE A 178 59.20 -1.91 10.50
CA PHE A 178 58.20 -2.92 10.87
C PHE A 178 57.74 -2.81 12.33
N PHE A 179 58.64 -2.41 13.24
CA PHE A 179 58.27 -2.11 14.63
C PHE A 179 57.30 -0.93 14.73
N ILE A 180 57.61 0.19 14.08
CA ILE A 180 56.74 1.38 14.02
C ILE A 180 55.39 1.00 13.42
N LEU A 181 55.39 0.25 12.32
CA LEU A 181 54.18 -0.22 11.67
C LEU A 181 53.35 -1.09 12.62
N GLY A 182 53.98 -2.03 13.34
CA GLY A 182 53.33 -2.85 14.36
C GLY A 182 52.70 -2.04 15.49
N VAL A 183 53.39 -1.00 15.98
CA VAL A 183 52.84 -0.06 16.96
C VAL A 183 51.62 0.68 16.40
N VAL A 184 51.68 1.17 15.16
CA VAL A 184 50.54 1.82 14.49
C VAL A 184 49.34 0.88 14.39
N PHE A 185 49.54 -0.38 13.98
CA PHE A 185 48.48 -1.39 13.92
C PHE A 185 47.84 -1.63 15.29
N LEU A 186 48.64 -1.76 16.36
CA LEU A 186 48.14 -1.97 17.73
C LEU A 186 47.39 -0.77 18.31
N VAL A 187 47.89 0.44 18.08
CA VAL A 187 47.24 1.68 18.54
C VAL A 187 45.91 1.92 17.81
N THR A 188 45.86 1.61 16.51
CA THR A 188 44.66 1.81 15.68
C THR A 188 43.66 0.66 15.77
N LEU A 189 44.06 -0.53 16.26
CA LEU A 189 43.24 -1.73 16.36
C LEU A 189 41.85 -1.48 16.99
N PRO A 190 41.69 -0.81 18.14
CA PRO A 190 40.38 -0.58 18.74
C PRO A 190 39.46 0.29 17.86
N ALA A 191 40.01 1.30 17.18
CA ALA A 191 39.25 2.18 16.31
C ALA A 191 38.83 1.46 15.02
N VAL A 192 39.74 0.68 14.42
CA VAL A 192 39.46 -0.11 13.22
C VAL A 192 38.43 -1.19 13.51
N MET A 193 38.58 -1.97 14.59
CA MET A 193 37.60 -3.01 14.95
C MET A 193 36.20 -2.43 15.16
N ARG A 194 36.10 -1.27 15.81
CA ARG A 194 34.83 -0.56 15.98
C ARG A 194 34.25 -0.07 14.65
N GLY A 195 35.09 0.46 13.76
CA GLY A 195 34.67 0.91 12.43
C GLY A 195 34.14 -0.25 11.58
N LEU A 196 34.82 -1.40 11.59
CA LEU A 196 34.39 -2.61 10.90
C LEU A 196 33.07 -3.17 11.47
N ALA A 197 32.93 -3.19 12.80
CA ALA A 197 31.69 -3.61 13.45
C ALA A 197 30.52 -2.67 13.12
N ALA A 198 30.76 -1.35 13.13
CA ALA A 198 29.76 -0.35 12.77
C ALA A 198 29.34 -0.43 11.29
N LEU A 199 30.29 -0.69 10.38
CA LEU A 199 30.02 -0.87 8.96
C LEU A 199 29.10 -2.08 8.70
N ASP A 200 29.46 -3.24 9.26
CA ASP A 200 28.64 -4.45 9.16
C ASP A 200 27.27 -4.25 9.83
N ALA A 201 27.23 -3.55 10.97
CA ALA A 201 25.98 -3.25 11.66
C ALA A 201 25.06 -2.30 10.87
N LEU A 202 25.60 -1.26 10.23
CA LEU A 202 24.85 -0.34 9.37
C LEU A 202 24.19 -1.08 8.19
N LEU A 203 24.94 -1.95 7.54
CA LEU A 203 24.44 -2.75 6.41
C LEU A 203 23.36 -3.73 6.86
N ALA A 204 23.60 -4.44 7.97
CA ALA A 204 22.66 -5.41 8.46
C ALA A 204 21.39 -4.75 9.05
N THR A 205 21.48 -3.61 9.74
CA THR A 205 20.30 -2.90 10.26
C THR A 205 19.44 -2.29 9.15
N SER A 206 20.06 -1.74 8.08
CA SER A 206 19.32 -1.15 6.96
C SER A 206 18.57 -2.19 6.12
N LEU A 207 19.15 -3.39 5.96
CA LEU A 207 18.58 -4.43 5.11
C LEU A 207 17.72 -5.43 5.90
N LEU A 208 18.15 -5.82 7.11
CA LEU A 208 17.41 -6.75 7.99
C LEU A 208 16.49 -6.04 8.99
N GLY A 209 16.37 -4.71 8.97
CA GLY A 209 15.42 -3.93 9.76
C GLY A 209 14.02 -3.86 9.13
N ALA A 210 13.00 -3.58 9.93
CA ALA A 210 11.62 -3.44 9.49
C ALA A 210 11.37 -2.02 8.91
N GLY A 211 12.01 -1.67 7.79
CA GLY A 211 11.66 -0.50 6.95
C GLY A 211 11.81 0.91 7.54
N GLY A 212 11.92 1.09 8.86
CA GLY A 212 12.26 2.36 9.49
C GLY A 212 13.74 2.65 9.35
N ARG A 213 14.12 3.89 9.02
CA ARG A 213 15.52 4.37 9.12
C ARG A 213 16.05 4.02 10.52
N GLY A 214 16.77 2.92 10.64
CA GLY A 214 17.38 2.48 11.88
C GLY A 214 18.33 3.56 12.36
N ARG A 215 17.88 4.38 13.33
CA ARG A 215 18.79 5.26 14.04
C ARG A 215 19.66 4.33 14.88
N LEU A 216 20.93 4.20 14.51
CA LEU A 216 21.96 3.85 15.47
C LEU A 216 21.97 4.98 16.50
N ILE A 217 21.18 4.86 17.56
CA ILE A 217 21.32 5.69 18.74
C ILE A 217 22.55 5.13 19.46
N PRO A 218 23.69 5.85 19.49
CA PRO A 218 24.75 5.48 20.42
C PRO A 218 24.12 5.54 21.81
N LEU A 219 24.28 4.49 22.62
CA LEU A 219 23.84 4.50 24.01
C LEU A 219 24.65 5.54 24.81
N GLU A 220 24.30 6.81 24.67
CA GLU A 220 24.53 7.81 25.69
C GLU A 220 23.31 7.81 26.60
N HIS A 221 23.49 7.09 27.72
CA HIS A 221 22.77 7.15 28.98
C HIS A 221 21.24 6.89 29.02
N PRO A 222 20.79 5.86 29.77
CA PRO A 222 19.40 5.70 30.15
C PRO A 222 19.10 6.61 31.34
N GLN A 223 18.64 7.84 31.09
CA GLN A 223 17.87 8.61 32.07
C GLN A 223 16.53 9.02 31.46
N ALA A 224 15.66 8.03 31.25
CA ALA A 224 14.22 8.31 31.23
C ALA A 224 13.77 8.42 32.70
N HIS A 225 13.34 9.61 33.10
CA HIS A 225 12.84 9.89 34.43
C HIS A 225 11.64 8.96 34.75
N PRO A 226 11.46 8.47 35.99
CA PRO A 226 10.37 7.54 36.33
C PRO A 226 8.96 8.05 35.97
N LEU A 227 8.79 9.37 35.84
CA LEU A 227 7.55 10.05 35.47
C LEU A 227 7.16 9.88 33.98
N GLU A 228 8.12 9.75 33.06
CA GLU A 228 7.81 9.61 31.62
C GLU A 228 7.22 8.23 31.28
N ARG A 229 7.66 7.17 31.98
CA ARG A 229 7.09 5.81 31.81
C ARG A 229 5.66 5.70 32.36
N THR A 230 5.29 6.54 33.31
CA THR A 230 3.93 6.57 33.87
C THR A 230 3.00 7.34 32.94
N LEU A 231 3.46 8.48 32.39
CA LEU A 231 2.68 9.27 31.44
C LEU A 231 2.47 8.54 30.10
N SER A 232 3.46 7.78 29.62
CA SER A 232 3.30 6.98 28.40
C SER A 232 2.36 5.78 28.54
N ARG A 233 2.08 5.32 29.77
CA ARG A 233 1.07 4.27 30.04
C ARG A 233 -0.34 4.82 30.23
N VAL A 234 -0.48 6.09 30.62
CA VAL A 234 -1.78 6.75 30.76
C VAL A 234 -2.31 7.29 29.42
N ALA A 235 -1.42 7.55 28.46
CA ALA A 235 -1.79 7.98 27.11
C ALA A 235 -2.03 6.82 26.11
N ALA A 236 -2.47 5.65 26.58
CA ALA A 236 -3.01 4.62 25.69
C ALA A 236 -4.47 5.00 25.35
N PRO A 237 -4.84 5.21 24.08
CA PRO A 237 -6.21 5.53 23.73
C PRO A 237 -7.12 4.31 24.04
N PRO A 238 -8.38 4.55 24.46
CA PRO A 238 -9.31 3.46 24.75
C PRO A 238 -9.58 2.60 23.50
N PRO A 239 -9.93 1.31 23.68
CA PRO A 239 -10.15 0.39 22.57
C PRO A 239 -11.40 0.84 21.80
N GLY A 240 -11.21 1.50 20.66
CA GLY A 240 -12.30 2.01 19.84
C GLY A 240 -11.93 3.08 18.82
N PHE A 241 -10.80 3.78 19.00
CA PHE A 241 -10.32 4.77 18.03
C PHE A 241 -9.02 4.29 17.37
N GLN A 242 -9.15 3.52 16.28
CA GLN A 242 -8.06 3.38 15.32
C GLN A 242 -8.05 4.67 14.49
N THR A 243 -7.03 5.51 14.68
CA THR A 243 -6.70 6.59 13.77
C THR A 243 -6.47 6.01 12.37
N SER A 244 -7.37 6.32 11.45
CA SER A 244 -7.36 5.95 10.04
C SER A 244 -6.22 6.57 9.21
N GLN A 245 -5.09 6.91 9.83
CA GLN A 245 -3.98 7.63 9.21
C GLN A 245 -2.62 7.18 9.75
N GLU A 246 -2.39 5.87 9.86
CA GLU A 246 -1.06 5.35 9.53
C GLU A 246 -1.21 4.66 8.18
N GLN A 247 -1.20 5.49 7.13
CA GLN A 247 -0.71 5.01 5.84
C GLN A 247 0.69 4.50 6.11
N GLU A 248 0.80 3.17 6.27
CA GLU A 248 2.02 2.42 6.04
C GLU A 248 2.53 2.82 4.66
N SER A 249 3.33 3.88 4.63
CA SER A 249 4.37 4.08 3.64
C SER A 249 5.41 2.99 3.89
N SER A 250 5.00 1.74 3.71
CA SER A 250 5.92 0.69 3.33
C SER A 250 6.54 1.20 2.03
N ALA A 251 7.80 1.61 2.10
CA ALA A 251 8.64 1.70 0.92
C ALA A 251 8.84 0.26 0.41
N SER A 252 7.76 -0.39 -0.03
CA SER A 252 7.80 -1.60 -0.80
C SER A 252 8.31 -1.16 -2.17
N PHE A 253 9.50 -1.62 -2.53
CA PHE A 253 9.92 -1.56 -3.92
C PHE A 253 8.77 -2.13 -4.76
N SER A 254 8.18 -1.29 -5.61
CA SER A 254 7.05 -1.67 -6.46
C SER A 254 7.34 -3.03 -7.11
N ALA A 255 6.36 -3.93 -7.14
CA ALA A 255 6.49 -5.23 -7.84
C ALA A 255 7.02 -5.07 -9.28
N ALA A 256 6.77 -3.91 -9.90
CA ALA A 256 7.36 -3.52 -11.17
C ALA A 256 8.90 -3.45 -11.11
N ALA A 257 9.50 -2.82 -10.10
CA ALA A 257 10.94 -2.69 -9.95
C ALA A 257 11.64 -4.05 -9.80
N TRP A 258 11.06 -4.97 -9.03
CA TRP A 258 11.58 -6.34 -8.88
C TRP A 258 11.54 -7.12 -10.19
N SER A 259 10.47 -6.97 -10.97
CA SER A 259 10.37 -7.62 -12.28
C SER A 259 11.42 -7.09 -13.28
N TRP A 260 11.72 -5.77 -13.26
CA TRP A 260 12.78 -5.18 -14.07
C TRP A 260 14.16 -5.72 -13.70
N ILE A 261 14.48 -5.73 -12.40
CA ILE A 261 15.77 -6.23 -11.91
C ILE A 261 15.95 -7.71 -12.29
N GLY A 262 14.93 -8.55 -12.06
CA GLY A 262 14.98 -9.98 -12.36
C GLY A 262 15.17 -10.27 -13.85
N ILE A 263 14.46 -9.54 -14.73
CA ILE A 263 14.54 -9.75 -16.18
C ILE A 263 15.85 -9.20 -16.76
N CYS A 264 16.32 -8.05 -16.29
CA CYS A 264 17.64 -7.54 -16.67
C CYS A 264 18.75 -8.49 -16.23
N PHE A 265 18.66 -9.04 -15.01
CA PHE A 265 19.61 -10.05 -14.53
C PHE A 265 19.58 -11.31 -15.42
N ALA A 266 18.39 -11.85 -15.72
CA ALA A 266 18.24 -13.00 -16.60
C ALA A 266 18.80 -12.73 -18.03
N ALA A 267 18.59 -11.52 -18.56
CA ALA A 267 19.14 -11.11 -19.85
C ALA A 267 20.69 -11.04 -19.83
N VAL A 268 21.29 -10.51 -18.76
CA VAL A 268 22.75 -10.44 -18.61
C VAL A 268 23.37 -11.83 -18.47
N VAL A 269 22.77 -12.70 -17.63
CA VAL A 269 23.23 -14.08 -17.47
C VAL A 269 23.07 -14.86 -18.78
N GLY A 270 21.92 -14.72 -19.44
CA GLY A 270 21.65 -15.31 -20.74
C GLY A 270 22.68 -14.87 -21.78
N PHE A 271 23.00 -13.59 -21.85
CA PHE A 271 24.01 -13.06 -22.76
C PHE A 271 25.39 -13.64 -22.47
N ALA A 272 25.84 -13.60 -21.20
CA ALA A 272 27.15 -14.08 -20.78
C ALA A 272 27.40 -15.55 -21.14
N VAL A 273 26.35 -16.37 -21.20
CA VAL A 273 26.41 -17.80 -21.54
C VAL A 273 26.13 -18.06 -23.02
N ALA A 274 25.23 -17.31 -23.65
CA ALA A 274 24.79 -17.56 -25.03
C ALA A 274 25.89 -17.27 -26.05
N TRP A 275 26.54 -16.11 -25.98
CA TRP A 275 27.48 -15.70 -27.02
C TRP A 275 28.72 -16.62 -27.14
N PRO A 276 29.35 -17.10 -26.04
CA PRO A 276 30.50 -18.00 -26.14
C PRO A 276 30.10 -19.37 -26.67
N LEU A 277 28.90 -19.86 -26.34
CA LEU A 277 28.41 -21.15 -26.83
C LEU A 277 28.07 -21.08 -28.32
N THR A 278 27.36 -20.02 -28.75
CA THR A 278 27.07 -19.79 -30.17
C THR A 278 28.35 -19.70 -31.00
N SER A 279 29.43 -19.13 -30.44
CA SER A 279 30.70 -19.06 -31.16
C SER A 279 31.51 -20.36 -31.12
N SER A 280 31.65 -20.98 -29.94
CA SER A 280 32.56 -22.11 -29.75
C SER A 280 31.95 -23.46 -30.17
N ILE A 281 30.65 -23.66 -29.94
CA ILE A 281 29.96 -24.92 -30.25
C ILE A 281 29.37 -24.87 -31.65
N TYR A 282 28.75 -23.75 -32.03
CA TYR A 282 28.04 -23.63 -33.30
C TYR A 282 28.90 -23.03 -34.42
N GLY A 283 30.17 -22.74 -34.17
CA GLY A 283 31.11 -22.26 -35.18
C GLY A 283 30.81 -20.87 -35.75
N VAL A 284 29.87 -20.13 -35.15
CA VAL A 284 29.50 -18.79 -35.61
C VAL A 284 30.60 -17.80 -35.23
N HIS A 285 30.96 -16.92 -36.17
CA HIS A 285 32.00 -15.93 -35.96
C HIS A 285 31.71 -15.08 -34.68
N PRO A 286 32.69 -14.88 -33.77
CA PRO A 286 32.45 -14.30 -32.45
C PRO A 286 31.70 -12.96 -32.46
N ALA A 287 32.02 -12.07 -33.41
CA ALA A 287 31.34 -10.78 -33.55
C ALA A 287 29.84 -10.93 -33.88
N PHE A 288 29.48 -11.87 -34.76
CA PHE A 288 28.08 -12.15 -35.08
C PHE A 288 27.35 -12.81 -33.91
N SER A 289 28.01 -13.74 -33.22
CA SER A 289 27.49 -14.37 -32.00
C SER A 289 27.17 -13.33 -30.92
N LEU A 290 28.06 -12.37 -30.67
CA LEU A 290 27.83 -11.27 -29.73
C LEU A 290 26.61 -10.44 -30.12
N VAL A 291 26.52 -10.01 -31.38
CA VAL A 291 25.43 -9.14 -31.85
C VAL A 291 24.07 -9.86 -31.78
N LEU A 292 23.99 -11.09 -32.29
CA LEU A 292 22.73 -11.84 -32.33
C LEU A 292 22.23 -12.20 -30.93
N THR A 293 23.11 -12.69 -30.05
CA THR A 293 22.71 -13.06 -28.69
C THR A 293 22.39 -11.84 -27.84
N LEU A 294 23.12 -10.73 -28.00
CA LEU A 294 22.79 -9.46 -27.35
C LEU A 294 21.41 -8.97 -27.79
N ALA A 295 21.12 -9.01 -29.09
CA ALA A 295 19.82 -8.62 -29.62
C ALA A 295 18.69 -9.51 -29.09
N HIS A 296 18.92 -10.82 -28.95
CA HIS A 296 17.93 -11.75 -28.39
C HIS A 296 17.66 -11.45 -26.91
N CYS A 297 18.71 -11.26 -26.10
CA CYS A 297 18.59 -10.86 -24.70
C CYS A 297 17.94 -9.47 -24.55
N LEU A 298 18.20 -8.54 -25.45
CA LEU A 298 17.56 -7.23 -25.44
C LEU A 298 16.07 -7.32 -25.80
N SER A 299 15.68 -8.24 -26.68
CA SER A 299 14.26 -8.47 -27.02
C SER A 299 13.43 -8.91 -25.79
N LEU A 300 14.04 -9.66 -24.87
CA LEU A 300 13.43 -10.03 -23.58
C LEU A 300 13.13 -8.78 -22.73
N VAL A 301 14.10 -7.88 -22.61
CA VAL A 301 13.92 -6.61 -21.88
C VAL A 301 12.94 -5.69 -22.61
N LEU A 302 12.99 -5.65 -23.94
CA LEU A 302 12.09 -4.83 -24.76
C LEU A 302 10.63 -5.25 -24.57
N THR A 303 10.37 -6.55 -24.40
CA THR A 303 9.04 -7.11 -24.16
C THR A 303 8.38 -6.56 -22.89
N LEU A 304 9.16 -6.06 -21.92
CA LEU A 304 8.61 -5.41 -20.71
C LEU A 304 7.89 -4.10 -20.99
N LYS A 305 8.35 -3.34 -21.98
CA LYS A 305 7.85 -1.99 -22.29
C LYS A 305 7.03 -1.96 -23.57
N PHE A 306 7.45 -2.73 -24.57
CA PHE A 306 6.81 -2.81 -25.87
C PHE A 306 6.64 -4.29 -26.27
N PRO A 307 5.61 -4.98 -25.76
CA PRO A 307 5.44 -6.43 -25.91
C PRO A 307 5.49 -6.90 -27.37
N TRP A 308 4.75 -6.24 -28.26
CA TRP A 308 4.73 -6.60 -29.68
C TRP A 308 6.06 -6.36 -30.39
N ALA A 309 6.76 -5.26 -30.08
CA ALA A 309 8.07 -4.97 -30.63
C ALA A 309 9.13 -5.97 -30.11
N GLY A 310 9.06 -6.33 -28.83
CA GLY A 310 9.90 -7.35 -28.21
C GLY A 310 9.70 -8.74 -28.81
N ILE A 311 8.44 -9.18 -28.94
CA ILE A 311 8.10 -10.45 -29.58
C ILE A 311 8.59 -10.47 -31.03
N GLY A 312 8.29 -9.43 -31.81
CA GLY A 312 8.74 -9.32 -33.21
C GLY A 312 10.26 -9.37 -33.34
N ALA A 313 10.98 -8.60 -32.52
CA ALA A 313 12.44 -8.62 -32.48
C ALA A 313 12.99 -10.01 -32.11
N SER A 314 12.39 -10.67 -31.11
CA SER A 314 12.80 -12.02 -30.68
C SER A 314 12.67 -13.05 -31.80
N VAL A 315 11.58 -12.99 -32.57
CA VAL A 315 11.32 -13.91 -33.69
C VAL A 315 12.28 -13.64 -34.84
N MET A 316 12.55 -12.36 -35.17
CA MET A 316 13.52 -12.02 -36.22
C MET A 316 14.94 -12.46 -35.85
N VAL A 317 15.37 -12.22 -34.61
CA VAL A 317 16.69 -12.64 -34.13
C VAL A 317 16.80 -14.17 -34.08
N SER A 318 15.72 -14.86 -33.68
CA SER A 318 15.68 -16.32 -33.68
C SER A 318 15.83 -16.87 -35.10
N ALA A 319 15.20 -16.26 -36.11
CA ALA A 319 15.36 -16.64 -37.51
C ALA A 319 16.82 -16.47 -37.98
N ALA A 320 17.46 -15.37 -37.60
CA ALA A 320 18.87 -15.13 -37.90
C ALA A 320 19.80 -16.14 -37.22
N LEU A 321 19.53 -16.49 -35.96
CA LEU A 321 20.26 -17.53 -35.22
C LEU A 321 20.07 -18.92 -35.84
N MET A 322 18.86 -19.27 -36.29
CA MET A 322 18.60 -20.54 -36.99
C MET A 322 19.43 -20.65 -38.27
N GLY A 323 19.49 -19.57 -39.07
CA GLY A 323 20.32 -19.51 -40.27
C GLY A 323 21.81 -19.59 -39.98
N ALA A 324 22.29 -18.81 -39.00
CA ALA A 324 23.71 -18.77 -38.64
C ALA A 324 24.22 -20.09 -38.07
N THR A 325 23.36 -20.90 -37.45
CA THR A 325 23.73 -22.16 -36.80
C THR A 325 23.39 -23.41 -37.64
N ALA A 326 22.82 -23.24 -38.85
CA ALA A 326 22.38 -24.35 -39.69
C ALA A 326 23.53 -25.28 -40.10
N ASP A 327 24.69 -24.71 -40.46
CA ASP A 327 25.83 -25.47 -40.97
C ASP A 327 26.74 -26.03 -39.86
N ALA A 328 26.37 -25.84 -38.60
CA ALA A 328 27.21 -26.21 -37.46
C ALA A 328 27.37 -27.74 -37.28
N GLY A 329 26.50 -28.54 -37.90
CA GLY A 329 26.53 -30.02 -37.76
C GLY A 329 26.21 -30.54 -36.35
N VAL A 330 25.75 -29.66 -35.46
CA VAL A 330 25.38 -30.00 -34.07
C VAL A 330 23.96 -30.55 -34.06
N GLY A 331 23.72 -31.61 -33.28
CA GLY A 331 22.39 -32.24 -33.17
C GLY A 331 21.29 -31.34 -32.59
N VAL A 332 21.62 -30.17 -32.03
CA VAL A 332 20.68 -29.25 -31.36
C VAL A 332 20.48 -28.00 -32.23
N TRP A 333 19.68 -28.15 -33.28
CA TRP A 333 19.18 -27.15 -34.22
C TRP A 333 17.66 -27.39 -34.38
N PRO A 334 16.77 -26.46 -34.78
CA PRO A 334 16.96 -25.04 -35.07
C PRO A 334 17.24 -24.16 -33.85
N TRP A 335 17.01 -24.66 -32.64
CA TRP A 335 17.15 -23.88 -31.42
C TRP A 335 18.36 -24.30 -30.59
N PRO A 336 19.45 -23.52 -30.57
CA PRO A 336 20.42 -23.62 -29.50
C PRO A 336 19.75 -23.51 -28.14
N VAL A 337 20.18 -24.32 -27.17
CA VAL A 337 19.53 -24.38 -25.83
C VAL A 337 19.43 -22.99 -25.19
N THR A 338 20.47 -22.17 -25.34
CA THR A 338 20.49 -20.79 -24.84
C THR A 338 19.46 -19.89 -25.53
N ALA A 339 19.36 -19.96 -26.86
CA ALA A 339 18.35 -19.22 -27.62
C ALA A 339 16.92 -19.68 -27.26
N MET A 340 16.72 -20.98 -27.05
CA MET A 340 15.43 -21.54 -26.60
C MET A 340 15.03 -20.99 -25.23
N LEU A 341 15.95 -20.96 -24.27
CA LEU A 341 15.69 -20.43 -22.92
C LEU A 341 15.34 -18.93 -22.96
N ILE A 342 16.06 -18.14 -23.77
CA ILE A 342 15.76 -16.72 -23.95
C ILE A 342 14.38 -16.54 -24.56
N GLN A 343 14.03 -17.35 -25.57
CA GLN A 343 12.71 -17.30 -26.21
C GLN A 343 11.58 -17.68 -25.26
N PHE A 344 11.77 -18.69 -24.40
CA PHE A 344 10.82 -18.99 -23.33
C PHE A 344 10.69 -17.83 -22.33
N GLY A 345 11.79 -17.15 -22.02
CA GLY A 345 11.75 -15.91 -21.24
C GLY A 345 10.84 -14.87 -21.89
N VAL A 346 10.97 -14.63 -23.20
CA VAL A 346 10.13 -13.67 -23.93
C VAL A 346 8.65 -14.05 -23.85
N ILE A 347 8.33 -15.33 -24.10
CA ILE A 347 6.97 -15.86 -24.03
C ILE A 347 6.41 -15.73 -22.60
N LEU A 348 7.20 -16.05 -21.58
CA LEU A 348 6.81 -15.94 -20.17
C LEU A 348 6.51 -14.49 -19.79
N VAL A 349 7.39 -13.55 -20.16
CA VAL A 349 7.20 -12.12 -19.88
C VAL A 349 5.95 -11.60 -20.59
N ALA A 350 5.74 -11.97 -21.86
CA ALA A 350 4.52 -11.64 -22.59
C ALA A 350 3.27 -12.22 -21.90
N ALA A 351 3.32 -13.46 -21.41
CA ALA A 351 2.21 -14.12 -20.72
C ALA A 351 1.88 -13.50 -19.35
N LEU A 352 2.91 -13.03 -18.63
CA LEU A 352 2.75 -12.41 -17.31
C LEU A 352 2.26 -10.96 -17.40
N ARG A 353 2.63 -10.23 -18.47
CA ARG A 353 2.26 -8.82 -18.63
C ARG A 353 0.98 -8.64 -19.44
N GLU A 354 0.91 -9.28 -20.59
CA GLU A 354 -0.13 -9.06 -21.59
C GLU A 354 -1.20 -10.15 -21.60
N PRO A 355 -2.35 -9.91 -22.27
CA PRO A 355 -3.35 -10.95 -22.49
C PRO A 355 -2.77 -12.20 -23.13
N TRP A 356 -3.43 -13.34 -22.86
CA TRP A 356 -2.98 -14.66 -23.31
C TRP A 356 -2.69 -14.72 -24.83
N TYR A 357 -3.41 -13.93 -25.64
CA TYR A 357 -3.21 -13.86 -27.08
C TYR A 357 -1.83 -13.33 -27.48
N CYS A 358 -1.19 -12.46 -26.69
CA CYS A 358 0.16 -11.97 -26.98
C CYS A 358 1.19 -13.10 -26.84
N ALA A 359 1.15 -13.84 -25.74
CA ALA A 359 2.03 -15.00 -25.53
C ALA A 359 1.74 -16.11 -26.55
N ALA A 360 0.46 -16.38 -26.84
CA ALA A 360 0.06 -17.35 -27.84
C ALA A 360 0.55 -16.97 -29.24
N SER A 361 0.49 -15.68 -29.61
CA SER A 361 1.01 -15.20 -30.90
C SER A 361 2.53 -15.30 -31.01
N GLY A 362 3.27 -14.97 -29.94
CA GLY A 362 4.73 -15.10 -29.91
C GLY A 362 5.18 -16.55 -29.99
N TRP A 363 4.50 -17.44 -29.27
CA TRP A 363 4.70 -18.88 -29.37
C TRP A 363 4.38 -19.41 -30.77
N ALA A 364 3.20 -19.07 -31.32
CA ALA A 364 2.76 -19.54 -32.63
C ALA A 364 3.69 -19.06 -33.75
N ALA A 365 4.12 -17.80 -33.72
CA ALA A 365 5.08 -17.26 -34.68
C ALA A 365 6.43 -17.99 -34.61
N SER A 366 6.93 -18.26 -33.40
CA SER A 366 8.18 -19.01 -33.20
C SER A 366 8.06 -20.47 -33.62
N ALA A 367 6.91 -21.10 -33.38
CA ALA A 367 6.63 -22.48 -33.79
C ALA A 367 6.50 -22.60 -35.32
N LEU A 368 5.81 -21.65 -35.97
CA LEU A 368 5.73 -21.56 -37.43
C LEU A 368 7.11 -21.33 -38.05
N LEU A 369 7.92 -20.44 -37.47
CA LEU A 369 9.30 -20.24 -37.88
C LEU A 369 10.13 -21.53 -37.77
N THR A 370 9.96 -22.26 -36.67
CA THR A 370 10.65 -23.55 -36.46
C THR A 370 10.23 -24.58 -37.52
N ALA A 371 8.93 -24.70 -37.77
CA ALA A 371 8.40 -25.60 -38.79
C ALA A 371 8.91 -25.23 -40.19
N ALA A 372 8.91 -23.94 -40.52
CA ALA A 372 9.45 -23.43 -41.79
C ALA A 372 10.94 -23.77 -41.93
N ALA A 373 11.75 -23.52 -40.91
CA ALA A 373 13.18 -23.86 -40.91
C ALA A 373 13.41 -25.35 -41.18
N ILE A 374 12.70 -26.24 -40.46
CA ILE A 374 12.80 -27.69 -40.63
C ILE A 374 12.40 -28.10 -42.06
N VAL A 375 11.31 -27.56 -42.60
CA VAL A 375 10.85 -27.86 -43.97
C VAL A 375 11.88 -27.40 -45.00
N THR A 376 12.45 -26.20 -44.84
CA THR A 376 13.45 -25.66 -45.79
C THR A 376 14.78 -26.40 -45.77
N ALA A 377 15.14 -27.06 -44.66
CA ALA A 377 16.39 -27.80 -44.53
C ALA A 377 16.32 -29.26 -45.04
N ALA A 378 15.14 -29.77 -45.41
CA ALA A 378 15.00 -31.13 -45.95
C ALA A 378 15.55 -31.21 -47.40
N PRO A 379 16.45 -32.16 -47.73
CA PRO A 379 16.70 -33.45 -47.08
C PRO A 379 17.93 -33.55 -46.14
N GLY A 380 18.59 -32.44 -45.78
CA GLY A 380 19.82 -32.41 -44.97
C GLY A 380 19.63 -32.20 -43.46
N LEU A 381 18.52 -32.69 -42.89
CA LEU A 381 18.16 -32.39 -41.50
C LEU A 381 19.15 -33.02 -40.49
N PRO A 382 19.67 -32.24 -39.52
CA PRO A 382 20.40 -32.79 -38.38
C PRO A 382 19.54 -33.78 -37.56
N GLU A 383 20.15 -34.83 -37.00
CA GLU A 383 19.44 -35.92 -36.31
C GLU A 383 18.53 -35.46 -35.16
N GLY A 384 18.82 -34.32 -34.51
CA GLY A 384 17.98 -33.76 -33.44
C GLY A 384 17.13 -32.55 -33.83
N ALA A 385 16.97 -32.27 -35.14
CA ALA A 385 16.19 -31.14 -35.62
C ALA A 385 14.72 -31.19 -35.19
N VAL A 386 14.10 -32.36 -35.41
CA VAL A 386 12.69 -32.60 -35.09
C VAL A 386 12.47 -32.66 -33.58
N SER A 387 13.36 -33.33 -32.83
CA SER A 387 13.23 -33.44 -31.37
C SER A 387 13.34 -32.07 -30.70
N THR A 388 14.28 -31.24 -31.12
CA THR A 388 14.44 -29.86 -30.62
C THR A 388 13.21 -29.01 -30.94
N GLY A 389 12.65 -29.14 -32.15
CA GLY A 389 11.40 -28.45 -32.52
C GLY A 389 10.20 -28.89 -31.68
N ILE A 390 10.06 -30.19 -31.39
CA ILE A 390 9.00 -30.73 -30.52
C ILE A 390 9.17 -30.22 -29.08
N VAL A 391 10.40 -30.20 -28.55
CA VAL A 391 10.68 -29.66 -27.21
C VAL A 391 10.32 -28.18 -27.14
N PHE A 392 10.71 -27.39 -28.14
CA PHE A 392 10.33 -25.98 -28.21
C PHE A 392 8.81 -25.80 -28.21
N ALA A 393 8.09 -26.53 -29.07
CA ALA A 393 6.65 -26.43 -29.18
C ALA A 393 5.95 -26.81 -27.87
N SER A 394 6.28 -27.98 -27.31
CA SER A 394 5.63 -28.51 -26.10
C SER A 394 5.93 -27.68 -24.84
N VAL A 395 7.19 -27.36 -24.58
CA VAL A 395 7.60 -26.54 -23.43
C VAL A 395 7.11 -25.11 -23.59
N GLY A 396 7.15 -24.56 -24.80
CA GLY A 396 6.67 -23.22 -25.10
C GLY A 396 5.17 -23.04 -24.80
N VAL A 397 4.33 -24.04 -25.11
CA VAL A 397 2.92 -24.04 -24.69
C VAL A 397 2.81 -24.04 -23.17
N GLY A 398 3.55 -24.92 -22.49
CA GLY A 398 3.57 -24.99 -21.03
C GLY A 398 3.93 -23.65 -20.37
N VAL A 399 4.95 -22.97 -20.89
CA VAL A 399 5.38 -21.64 -20.42
C VAL A 399 4.30 -20.58 -20.65
N ALA A 400 3.69 -20.55 -21.84
CA ALA A 400 2.63 -19.59 -22.17
C ALA A 400 1.38 -19.79 -21.28
N VAL A 401 0.97 -21.04 -21.07
CA VAL A 401 -0.18 -21.40 -20.22
C VAL A 401 0.12 -21.07 -18.76
N LEU A 402 1.27 -21.49 -18.24
CA LEU A 402 1.66 -21.23 -16.86
C LEU A 402 1.71 -19.73 -16.57
N GLY A 403 2.37 -18.95 -17.43
CA GLY A 403 2.43 -17.50 -17.28
C GLY A 403 1.05 -16.84 -17.32
N SER A 404 0.17 -17.29 -18.22
CA SER A 404 -1.20 -16.76 -18.34
C SER A 404 -2.05 -17.08 -17.11
N LEU A 405 -1.95 -18.32 -16.58
CA LEU A 405 -2.63 -18.74 -15.35
C LEU A 405 -2.11 -17.97 -14.13
N THR A 406 -0.79 -17.80 -14.01
CA THR A 406 -0.19 -17.00 -12.93
C THR A 406 -0.69 -15.55 -12.98
N ARG A 407 -0.75 -14.95 -14.17
CA ARG A 407 -1.31 -13.60 -14.35
C ARG A 407 -2.77 -13.52 -13.94
N GLN A 408 -3.58 -14.52 -14.32
CA GLN A 408 -4.98 -14.58 -13.93
C GLN A 408 -5.14 -14.70 -12.42
N TRP A 409 -4.35 -15.60 -11.80
CA TRP A 409 -4.37 -15.80 -10.35
C TRP A 409 -3.98 -14.54 -9.56
N ILE A 410 -2.94 -13.81 -10.00
CA ILE A 410 -2.54 -12.53 -9.38
C ILE A 410 -3.67 -11.51 -9.48
N ARG A 411 -4.30 -11.37 -10.65
CA ARG A 411 -5.41 -10.43 -10.85
C ARG A 411 -6.65 -10.79 -10.05
N ASP A 412 -6.93 -12.07 -9.94
CA ASP A 412 -8.06 -12.54 -9.13
C ASP A 412 -7.78 -12.28 -7.65
N ALA A 413 -6.55 -12.51 -7.17
CA ALA A 413 -6.15 -12.17 -5.81
C ALA A 413 -6.31 -10.67 -5.51
N ASP A 414 -5.85 -9.79 -6.41
CA ASP A 414 -6.01 -8.33 -6.26
C ASP A 414 -7.50 -7.92 -6.19
N ARG A 415 -8.35 -8.57 -7.01
CA ARG A 415 -9.81 -8.32 -7.01
C ARG A 415 -10.47 -8.76 -5.70
N LEU A 416 -10.04 -9.90 -5.14
CA LEU A 416 -10.53 -10.37 -3.85
C LEU A 416 -10.17 -9.37 -2.75
N GLU A 417 -8.92 -8.88 -2.71
CA GLU A 417 -8.49 -7.92 -1.69
C GLU A 417 -9.27 -6.60 -1.78
N VAL A 418 -9.47 -6.06 -2.98
CA VAL A 418 -10.29 -4.86 -3.18
C VAL A 418 -11.74 -5.08 -2.76
N SER A 419 -12.29 -6.26 -3.08
CA SER A 419 -13.65 -6.64 -2.68
C SER A 419 -13.78 -6.75 -1.15
N GLU A 420 -12.82 -7.40 -0.48
CA GLU A 420 -12.79 -7.54 0.97
C GLU A 420 -12.66 -6.18 1.67
N ARG A 421 -11.79 -5.30 1.17
CA ARG A 421 -11.64 -3.92 1.70
C ARG A 421 -12.95 -3.14 1.57
N THR A 422 -13.61 -3.22 0.42
CA THR A 422 -14.88 -2.53 0.16
C THR A 422 -15.99 -3.09 1.06
N SER A 423 -16.08 -4.41 1.20
CA SER A 423 -17.05 -5.08 2.08
C SER A 423 -16.83 -4.72 3.55
N ALA A 424 -15.58 -4.68 4.00
CA ALA A 424 -15.24 -4.28 5.37
C ALA A 424 -15.61 -2.82 5.65
N GLN A 425 -15.37 -1.91 4.70
CA GLN A 425 -15.79 -0.50 4.82
C GLN A 425 -17.30 -0.36 4.89
N GLN A 426 -18.04 -1.07 4.04
CA GLN A 426 -19.51 -1.08 4.06
C GLN A 426 -20.05 -1.64 5.39
N SER A 427 -19.45 -2.73 5.90
CA SER A 427 -19.85 -3.32 7.19
C SER A 427 -19.60 -2.36 8.36
N ARG A 428 -18.48 -1.65 8.38
CA ARG A 428 -18.19 -0.61 9.39
C ARG A 428 -19.21 0.51 9.35
N ARG A 429 -19.47 1.07 8.17
CA ARG A 429 -20.46 2.15 7.99
C ARG A 429 -21.86 1.70 8.43
N ARG A 430 -22.26 0.47 8.09
CA ARG A 430 -23.54 -0.09 8.52
C ARG A 430 -23.63 -0.22 10.04
N ARG A 431 -22.58 -0.73 10.70
CA ARG A 431 -22.53 -0.83 12.17
C ARG A 431 -22.61 0.53 12.85
N GLU A 432 -21.92 1.54 12.31
CA GLU A 432 -21.98 2.91 12.83
C GLU A 432 -23.39 3.51 12.72
N LEU A 433 -24.09 3.26 11.61
CA LEU A 433 -25.48 3.70 11.42
C LEU A 433 -26.45 2.96 12.34
N GLU A 434 -26.31 1.64 12.47
CA GLU A 434 -27.10 0.81 13.40
C GLU A 434 -26.91 1.28 14.85
N GLU A 435 -25.68 1.63 15.24
CA GLU A 435 -25.33 2.18 16.54
C GLU A 435 -25.99 3.55 16.78
N ARG A 436 -25.85 4.48 15.83
CA ARG A 436 -26.48 5.81 15.91
C ARG A 436 -28.00 5.71 16.03
N ASN A 437 -28.64 4.84 15.27
CA ASN A 437 -30.09 4.61 15.34
C ASN A 437 -30.52 3.94 16.65
N ARG A 438 -29.67 3.07 17.24
CA ARG A 438 -29.93 2.50 18.56
C ARG A 438 -29.85 3.58 19.64
N ILE A 439 -28.79 4.38 19.64
CA ILE A 439 -28.61 5.51 20.57
C ILE A 439 -29.78 6.49 20.46
N ALA A 440 -30.21 6.84 19.24
CA ALA A 440 -31.35 7.73 19.03
C ALA A 440 -32.66 7.17 19.63
N ARG A 441 -32.91 5.86 19.52
CA ARG A 441 -34.07 5.19 20.11
C ARG A 441 -33.99 5.13 21.64
N GLU A 442 -32.84 4.74 22.19
CA GLU A 442 -32.64 4.70 23.65
C GLU A 442 -32.78 6.10 24.27
N LEU A 443 -32.24 7.13 23.62
CA LEU A 443 -32.44 8.53 24.01
C LEU A 443 -33.92 8.95 23.91
N HIS A 444 -34.62 8.52 22.86
CA HIS A 444 -36.06 8.77 22.73
C HIS A 444 -36.84 8.19 23.90
N ASP A 445 -36.65 6.92 24.19
CA ASP A 445 -37.43 6.22 25.20
C ASP A 445 -37.16 6.78 26.60
N VAL A 446 -35.91 7.05 26.96
CA VAL A 446 -35.56 7.58 28.28
C VAL A 446 -36.01 9.03 28.43
N VAL A 447 -35.60 9.92 27.52
CA VAL A 447 -35.83 11.36 27.70
C VAL A 447 -37.30 11.72 27.44
N ALA A 448 -37.94 11.11 26.43
CA ALA A 448 -39.34 11.42 26.16
C ALA A 448 -40.27 10.92 27.28
N HIS A 449 -39.97 9.75 27.86
CA HIS A 449 -40.72 9.25 29.00
C HIS A 449 -40.54 10.14 30.23
N SER A 450 -39.30 10.48 30.61
CA SER A 450 -39.03 11.34 31.77
C SER A 450 -39.67 12.73 31.63
N MET A 451 -39.55 13.37 30.46
CA MET A 451 -40.17 14.69 30.23
C MET A 451 -41.71 14.63 30.21
N SER A 452 -42.29 13.52 29.72
CA SER A 452 -43.74 13.32 29.75
C SER A 452 -44.25 13.17 31.20
N VAL A 453 -43.53 12.41 32.04
CA VAL A 453 -43.86 12.26 33.46
C VAL A 453 -43.76 13.61 34.18
N ILE A 454 -42.69 14.39 33.96
CA ILE A 454 -42.53 15.72 34.55
C ILE A 454 -43.68 16.65 34.11
N SER A 455 -44.03 16.66 32.82
CA SER A 455 -45.15 17.44 32.31
C SER A 455 -46.48 17.06 32.98
N VAL A 456 -46.76 15.76 33.14
CA VAL A 456 -48.01 15.28 33.78
C VAL A 456 -48.03 15.61 35.27
N GLN A 457 -46.93 15.39 35.98
CA GLN A 457 -46.81 15.68 37.41
C GLN A 457 -46.97 17.17 37.69
N ALA A 458 -46.32 18.03 36.90
CA ALA A 458 -46.44 19.47 37.01
C ALA A 458 -47.86 19.96 36.66
N ALA A 459 -48.47 19.46 35.58
CA ALA A 459 -49.83 19.83 35.19
C ALA A 459 -50.92 19.37 36.19
N THR A 460 -50.67 18.31 36.95
CA THR A 460 -51.63 17.76 37.94
C THR A 460 -51.40 18.27 39.36
N ALA A 461 -50.35 19.07 39.61
CA ALA A 461 -49.99 19.56 40.94
C ALA A 461 -51.15 20.27 41.66
N ARG A 462 -51.91 21.12 40.95
CA ARG A 462 -53.07 21.85 41.49
C ARG A 462 -54.20 20.97 42.02
N TYR A 463 -54.29 19.72 41.55
CA TYR A 463 -55.31 18.76 41.97
C TYR A 463 -54.82 17.81 43.07
N ARG A 464 -53.49 17.72 43.27
CA ARG A 464 -52.87 16.82 44.24
C ARG A 464 -52.41 17.51 45.52
N LEU A 465 -52.24 18.83 45.49
CA LEU A 465 -51.81 19.64 46.63
C LEU A 465 -52.92 20.61 47.05
N PRO A 466 -53.73 20.29 48.08
CA PRO A 466 -54.91 21.07 48.48
C PRO A 466 -54.62 22.48 49.01
N ALA A 467 -53.36 22.81 49.30
CA ALA A 467 -52.92 24.08 49.91
C ALA A 467 -51.85 24.82 49.07
N ILE A 468 -51.85 24.63 47.75
CA ILE A 468 -50.90 25.29 46.86
C ILE A 468 -51.20 26.80 46.75
N THR A 469 -50.18 27.65 46.83
CA THR A 469 -50.34 29.10 46.63
C THR A 469 -50.52 29.44 45.15
N PRO A 470 -51.14 30.58 44.81
CA PRO A 470 -51.30 31.02 43.42
C PRO A 470 -49.96 31.16 42.68
N GLU A 471 -48.91 31.63 43.36
CA GLU A 471 -47.58 31.77 42.79
C GLU A 471 -46.96 30.39 42.46
N ALA A 472 -47.06 29.43 43.39
CA ALA A 472 -46.57 28.07 43.15
C ALA A 472 -47.35 27.35 42.05
N GLN A 473 -48.64 27.64 41.90
CA GLN A 473 -49.45 27.10 40.80
C GLN A 473 -48.95 27.59 39.43
N GLN A 474 -48.58 28.88 39.30
CA GLN A 474 -47.98 29.42 38.08
C GLN A 474 -46.64 28.75 37.76
N GLU A 475 -45.78 28.56 38.75
CA GLU A 475 -44.49 27.88 38.56
C GLU A 475 -44.64 26.45 38.01
N PHE A 476 -45.59 25.65 38.54
CA PHE A 476 -45.86 24.31 37.99
C PHE A 476 -46.41 24.34 36.56
N GLU A 477 -47.22 25.33 36.23
CA GLU A 477 -47.78 25.48 34.88
C GLU A 477 -46.70 25.88 33.86
N GLU A 478 -45.71 26.67 34.29
CA GLU A 478 -44.49 26.97 33.53
C GLU A 478 -43.57 25.75 33.36
N ILE A 479 -43.35 24.96 34.41
CA ILE A 479 -42.60 23.69 34.33
C ILE A 479 -43.25 22.75 33.31
N ALA A 480 -44.58 22.61 33.36
CA ALA A 480 -45.30 21.75 32.41
C ALA A 480 -45.19 22.25 30.97
N ARG A 481 -45.19 23.57 30.76
CA ARG A 481 -45.01 24.19 29.43
C ARG A 481 -43.58 23.97 28.92
N SER A 482 -42.58 24.19 29.76
CA SER A 482 -41.16 23.99 29.44
C SER A 482 -40.85 22.53 29.08
N SER A 483 -41.39 21.55 29.82
CA SER A 483 -41.22 20.13 29.50
C SER A 483 -41.87 19.74 28.16
N ARG A 484 -43.03 20.31 27.81
CA ARG A 484 -43.68 20.08 26.49
C ARG A 484 -42.88 20.71 25.35
N GLN A 485 -42.31 21.88 25.57
CA GLN A 485 -41.43 22.55 24.60
C GLN A 485 -40.16 21.73 24.36
N ALA A 486 -39.47 21.28 25.42
CA ALA A 486 -38.28 20.44 25.32
C ALA A 486 -38.55 19.12 24.57
N LEU A 487 -39.73 18.50 24.78
CA LEU A 487 -40.18 17.33 24.01
C LEU A 487 -40.35 17.64 22.51
N GLY A 488 -40.87 18.81 22.17
CA GLY A 488 -41.03 19.27 20.79
C GLY A 488 -39.69 19.48 20.09
N GLU A 489 -38.76 20.18 20.75
CA GLU A 489 -37.41 20.45 20.25
C GLU A 489 -36.60 19.16 20.03
N MET A 490 -36.67 18.22 20.98
CA MET A 490 -36.01 16.92 20.87
C MET A 490 -36.55 16.06 19.72
N ARG A 491 -37.88 16.02 19.53
CA ARG A 491 -38.50 15.28 18.41
C ARG A 491 -38.09 15.85 17.06
N MET A 492 -37.92 17.18 16.97
CA MET A 492 -37.44 17.84 15.78
C MET A 492 -35.99 17.46 15.47
N LEU A 493 -35.09 17.49 16.47
CA LEU A 493 -33.69 17.08 16.32
C LEU A 493 -33.56 15.60 15.94
N LEU A 494 -34.31 14.70 16.57
CA LEU A 494 -34.33 13.29 16.20
C LEU A 494 -34.94 13.04 14.81
N GLY A 495 -35.91 13.86 14.39
CA GLY A 495 -36.46 13.84 13.04
C GLY A 495 -35.40 14.12 11.97
N THR A 496 -34.46 15.03 12.24
CA THR A 496 -33.34 15.31 11.32
C THR A 496 -32.35 14.16 11.23
N LEU A 497 -32.19 13.36 12.29
CA LEU A 497 -31.32 12.17 12.30
C LEU A 497 -31.96 10.94 11.66
N ARG A 498 -33.30 10.84 11.60
CA ARG A 498 -34.04 9.73 10.95
C ARG A 498 -34.29 9.92 9.45
N SER A 499 -34.07 11.12 8.93
CA SER A 499 -34.50 11.49 7.57
C SER A 499 -33.68 10.88 6.42
N GLU A 500 -32.69 10.02 6.69
CA GLU A 500 -31.93 9.32 5.63
C GLU A 500 -32.38 7.87 5.39
N GLU A 501 -33.17 7.22 6.27
CA GLU A 501 -33.38 5.75 6.17
C GLU A 501 -34.83 5.24 6.28
N GLU A 502 -35.82 6.05 6.66
CA GLU A 502 -37.22 5.60 6.70
C GLU A 502 -38.05 6.22 5.57
N ALA A 503 -38.12 5.50 4.44
CA ALA A 503 -39.19 5.70 3.47
C ALA A 503 -40.54 5.44 4.18
N PRO A 504 -41.46 6.43 4.24
CA PRO A 504 -42.76 6.21 4.87
C PRO A 504 -43.52 5.14 4.09
N THR A 505 -44.00 4.10 4.76
CA THR A 505 -44.78 2.97 4.21
C THR A 505 -46.23 3.33 3.82
N GLY A 506 -46.49 4.61 3.47
CA GLY A 506 -47.76 5.08 2.93
C GLY A 506 -47.67 5.36 1.42
N PRO A 507 -48.81 5.56 0.72
CA PRO A 507 -48.78 6.06 -0.65
C PRO A 507 -47.98 7.38 -0.70
N THR A 508 -47.09 7.50 -1.67
CA THR A 508 -46.24 8.68 -1.86
C THR A 508 -47.14 9.92 -2.03
N PRO A 509 -47.01 10.95 -1.17
CA PRO A 509 -47.88 12.12 -1.25
C PRO A 509 -47.64 12.89 -2.56
N GLY A 510 -48.73 13.38 -3.14
CA GLY A 510 -48.74 14.10 -4.41
C GLY A 510 -49.36 15.49 -4.31
N LEU A 511 -49.64 16.09 -5.47
CA LEU A 511 -50.17 17.46 -5.56
C LEU A 511 -51.53 17.61 -4.86
N ALA A 512 -52.39 16.58 -4.94
CA ALA A 512 -53.70 16.56 -4.30
C ALA A 512 -53.64 16.60 -2.75
N ASP A 513 -52.52 16.16 -2.16
CA ASP A 513 -52.32 16.15 -0.71
C ASP A 513 -51.86 17.50 -0.15
N ILE A 514 -51.56 18.48 -1.01
CA ILE A 514 -51.17 19.82 -0.57
C ILE A 514 -52.33 20.52 0.13
N TYR A 515 -53.56 20.32 -0.33
CA TYR A 515 -54.74 20.91 0.30
C TYR A 515 -54.93 20.40 1.74
N SER A 516 -54.80 19.08 1.96
CA SER A 516 -54.92 18.48 3.29
C SER A 516 -53.78 18.92 4.22
N LEU A 517 -52.57 19.08 3.69
CA LEU A 517 -51.43 19.65 4.42
C LEU A 517 -51.69 21.10 4.88
N VAL A 518 -52.26 21.93 4.01
CA VAL A 518 -52.63 23.32 4.36
C VAL A 518 -53.74 23.35 5.40
N GLU A 519 -54.79 22.53 5.27
CA GLU A 519 -55.87 22.46 6.28
C GLU A 519 -55.36 22.00 7.65
N ALA A 520 -54.50 20.98 7.69
CA ALA A 520 -53.87 20.52 8.93
C ALA A 520 -53.05 21.65 9.59
N THR A 521 -52.39 22.47 8.80
CA THR A 521 -51.63 23.63 9.28
C THR A 521 -52.56 24.75 9.74
N ARG A 522 -53.66 25.01 9.03
CA ARG A 522 -54.68 26.00 9.42
C ARG A 522 -55.35 25.63 10.74
N ALA A 523 -55.58 24.34 10.99
CA ALA A 523 -56.13 23.83 12.25
C ALA A 523 -55.27 24.17 13.49
N SER A 524 -53.99 24.51 13.30
CA SER A 524 -53.11 25.00 14.37
C SER A 524 -53.34 26.48 14.75
N GLY A 525 -54.28 27.17 14.08
CA GLY A 525 -54.63 28.57 14.34
C GLY A 525 -53.90 29.59 13.44
N THR A 526 -53.14 29.14 12.44
CA THR A 526 -52.41 30.01 11.52
C THR A 526 -53.30 30.47 10.35
N PRO A 527 -53.39 31.78 10.05
CA PRO A 527 -54.17 32.28 8.92
C PRO A 527 -53.47 31.96 7.60
N ILE A 528 -54.05 31.03 6.81
CA ILE A 528 -53.53 30.62 5.50
C ILE A 528 -54.58 30.88 4.41
N ARG A 529 -54.21 31.66 3.39
CA ARG A 529 -54.98 31.86 2.16
C ARG A 529 -54.46 30.93 1.07
N VAL A 530 -55.35 30.25 0.36
CA VAL A 530 -55.01 29.36 -0.76
C VAL A 530 -55.66 29.89 -2.04
N THR A 531 -54.91 29.98 -3.13
CA THR A 531 -55.38 30.45 -4.44
C THR A 531 -54.89 29.53 -5.56
N GLY A 532 -55.78 29.20 -6.52
CA GLY A 532 -55.41 28.48 -7.75
C GLY A 532 -54.93 27.04 -7.58
N LEU A 533 -55.13 26.42 -6.41
CA LEU A 533 -54.72 25.05 -6.10
C LEU A 533 -55.68 24.00 -6.69
N ASP A 534 -56.09 24.19 -7.94
CA ASP A 534 -56.95 23.26 -8.66
C ASP A 534 -56.16 22.00 -9.04
N VAL A 535 -56.86 20.87 -9.19
CA VAL A 535 -56.20 19.57 -9.45
C VAL A 535 -55.60 19.57 -10.86
N VAL A 536 -54.29 19.79 -10.93
CA VAL A 536 -53.49 19.65 -12.15
C VAL A 536 -52.91 18.23 -12.19
N GLU A 537 -53.07 17.54 -13.31
CA GLU A 537 -52.38 16.26 -13.54
C GLU A 537 -50.88 16.53 -13.66
N ALA A 538 -50.09 15.94 -12.75
CA ALA A 538 -48.64 16.03 -12.74
C ALA A 538 -48.05 14.63 -12.50
N SER A 539 -46.82 14.41 -12.97
CA SER A 539 -46.10 13.17 -12.67
C SER A 539 -45.94 12.98 -11.16
N SER A 540 -45.85 11.73 -10.70
CA SER A 540 -45.67 11.42 -9.27
C SER A 540 -44.42 12.07 -8.67
N ALA A 541 -43.35 12.20 -9.45
CA ALA A 541 -42.12 12.87 -9.05
C ALA A 541 -42.33 14.38 -8.85
N VAL A 542 -43.02 15.05 -9.77
CA VAL A 542 -43.37 16.48 -9.65
C VAL A 542 -44.33 16.72 -8.49
N GLY A 543 -45.36 15.88 -8.34
CA GLY A 543 -46.30 15.95 -7.22
C GLY A 543 -45.62 15.84 -5.85
N LEU A 544 -44.66 14.91 -5.71
CA LEU A 544 -43.89 14.76 -4.48
C LEU A 544 -42.96 15.96 -4.22
N ALA A 545 -42.27 16.45 -5.25
CA ALA A 545 -41.38 17.61 -5.11
C ALA A 545 -42.17 18.88 -4.72
N ALA A 546 -43.34 19.10 -5.33
CA ALA A 546 -44.26 20.18 -5.00
C ALA A 546 -44.81 20.05 -3.57
N TYR A 547 -45.25 18.86 -3.17
CA TYR A 547 -45.71 18.58 -1.80
C TYR A 547 -44.63 18.90 -0.76
N ARG A 548 -43.39 18.44 -0.99
CA ARG A 548 -42.26 18.69 -0.09
C ARG A 548 -41.86 20.16 -0.04
N MET A 549 -41.96 20.88 -1.15
CA MET A 549 -41.73 22.33 -1.19
C MET A 549 -42.73 23.06 -0.31
N VAL A 550 -44.03 22.77 -0.42
CA VAL A 550 -45.06 23.42 0.41
C VAL A 550 -44.91 23.04 1.89
N GLN A 551 -44.61 21.77 2.19
CA GLN A 551 -44.37 21.31 3.55
C GLN A 551 -43.22 22.07 4.23
N GLU A 552 -42.08 22.17 3.55
CA GLU A 552 -40.92 22.89 4.06
C GLU A 552 -41.20 24.40 4.14
N GLY A 553 -41.92 24.97 3.17
CA GLY A 553 -42.34 26.37 3.18
C GLY A 553 -43.26 26.73 4.35
N LEU A 554 -44.28 25.92 4.63
CA LEU A 554 -45.16 26.09 5.78
C LEU A 554 -44.41 25.93 7.11
N SER A 555 -43.54 24.93 7.20
CA SER A 555 -42.66 24.73 8.37
C SER A 555 -41.77 25.95 8.63
N ASN A 556 -41.15 26.49 7.58
CA ASN A 556 -40.29 27.67 7.66
C ASN A 556 -41.07 28.92 8.06
N ALA A 557 -42.26 29.15 7.51
CA ALA A 557 -43.12 30.27 7.89
C ALA A 557 -43.53 30.19 9.37
N LEU A 558 -43.90 29.00 9.86
CA LEU A 558 -44.23 28.79 11.28
C LEU A 558 -43.03 29.00 12.21
N ARG A 559 -41.84 28.60 11.78
CA ARG A 559 -40.60 28.73 12.57
C ARG A 559 -40.07 30.15 12.60
N HIS A 560 -40.08 30.85 11.47
CA HIS A 560 -39.37 32.12 11.28
C HIS A 560 -40.29 33.35 11.27
N ALA A 561 -41.59 33.18 11.02
CA ALA A 561 -42.58 34.26 11.02
C ALA A 561 -43.87 33.84 11.75
N PRO A 562 -43.80 33.49 13.05
CA PRO A 562 -44.96 33.08 13.81
C PRO A 562 -46.04 34.18 13.80
N SER A 563 -47.30 33.78 13.69
CA SER A 563 -48.47 34.67 13.59
C SER A 563 -48.56 35.53 12.32
N SER A 564 -47.71 35.28 11.31
CA SER A 564 -47.86 35.89 9.99
C SER A 564 -49.00 35.26 9.20
N THR A 565 -49.59 36.03 8.28
CA THR A 565 -50.50 35.46 7.27
C THR A 565 -49.68 34.80 6.18
N ILE A 566 -50.01 33.53 5.87
CA ILE A 566 -49.38 32.74 4.82
C ILE A 566 -50.31 32.68 3.61
N GLU A 567 -49.76 32.79 2.41
CA GLU A 567 -50.43 32.63 1.14
C GLU A 567 -49.76 31.47 0.37
N VAL A 568 -50.56 30.49 -0.01
CA VAL A 568 -50.14 29.38 -0.89
C VAL A 568 -50.88 29.53 -2.21
N SER A 569 -50.16 29.83 -3.28
CA SER A 569 -50.75 30.05 -4.61
C SER A 569 -50.17 29.09 -5.64
N ALA A 570 -51.02 28.58 -6.52
CA ALA A 570 -50.63 27.81 -7.70
C ALA A 570 -51.18 28.48 -8.97
N GLU A 571 -50.35 28.56 -10.00
CA GLU A 571 -50.71 29.14 -11.30
C GLU A 571 -50.17 28.25 -12.42
N LEU A 572 -50.97 28.04 -13.46
CA LEU A 572 -50.57 27.28 -14.64
C LEU A 572 -50.06 28.25 -15.71
N LEU A 573 -48.80 28.09 -16.12
CA LEU A 573 -48.16 28.88 -17.16
C LEU A 573 -48.02 28.03 -18.44
N GLY A 574 -48.34 28.62 -19.59
CA GLY A 574 -48.36 27.92 -20.87
C GLY A 574 -49.64 27.11 -21.06
N GLY A 575 -50.50 27.55 -21.97
CA GLY A 575 -51.79 26.92 -22.29
C GLY A 575 -52.32 27.44 -23.63
N PRO A 576 -53.35 26.81 -24.22
CA PRO A 576 -53.81 27.07 -25.59
C PRO A 576 -54.31 28.51 -25.87
N ASP A 577 -54.42 29.36 -24.86
CA ASP A 577 -54.91 30.73 -24.96
C ASP A 577 -53.78 31.79 -25.15
N GLU A 578 -52.51 31.37 -25.20
CA GLU A 578 -51.40 32.28 -25.51
C GLU A 578 -50.98 32.15 -26.99
N PRO A 579 -51.18 33.18 -27.84
CA PRO A 579 -50.86 33.09 -29.26
C PRO A 579 -49.34 33.04 -29.48
N GLY A 580 -48.79 31.84 -29.68
CA GLY A 580 -47.41 31.62 -30.14
C GLY A 580 -46.56 30.65 -29.31
N ALA A 581 -47.06 30.07 -28.22
CA ALA A 581 -46.30 29.11 -27.43
C ALA A 581 -46.34 27.69 -28.05
N PRO A 582 -45.19 27.00 -28.23
CA PRO A 582 -45.17 25.61 -28.65
C PRO A 582 -45.89 24.72 -27.64
N THR A 583 -46.57 23.67 -28.12
CA THR A 583 -47.51 22.79 -27.39
C THR A 583 -46.89 21.97 -26.24
N ASP A 584 -45.62 22.20 -25.89
CA ASP A 584 -44.79 21.31 -25.05
C ASP A 584 -44.18 22.03 -23.83
N THR A 585 -44.83 23.10 -23.32
CA THR A 585 -44.24 23.98 -22.29
C THR A 585 -45.26 24.39 -21.23
N ARG A 586 -46.01 23.43 -20.68
CA ARG A 586 -46.88 23.71 -19.52
C ARG A 586 -46.06 23.63 -18.24
N HIS A 587 -46.13 24.68 -17.43
CA HIS A 587 -45.45 24.75 -16.15
C HIS A 587 -46.44 25.05 -15.03
N LEU A 588 -46.26 24.41 -13.88
CA LEU A 588 -46.92 24.75 -12.64
C LEU A 588 -46.02 25.69 -11.84
N LEU A 589 -46.46 26.93 -11.64
CA LEU A 589 -45.83 27.87 -10.72
C LEU A 589 -46.49 27.76 -9.35
N LEU A 590 -45.74 27.29 -8.36
CA LEU A 590 -46.19 27.14 -6.98
C LEU A 590 -45.45 28.11 -6.08
N GLN A 591 -46.16 28.82 -5.22
CA GLN A 591 -45.57 29.80 -4.31
C GLN A 591 -46.12 29.66 -2.90
N VAL A 592 -45.22 29.72 -1.92
CA VAL A 592 -45.54 29.92 -0.51
C VAL A 592 -44.95 31.25 -0.09
N ARG A 593 -45.79 32.17 0.37
CA ARG A 593 -45.41 33.51 0.82
C ARG A 593 -45.96 33.75 2.21
N ASN A 594 -45.19 34.40 3.08
CA ASN A 594 -45.70 34.92 4.35
C ASN A 594 -45.52 36.44 4.42
N THR A 595 -46.39 37.10 5.18
CA THR A 595 -46.29 38.53 5.51
C THR A 595 -45.24 38.77 6.61
N ALA A 596 -44.85 40.02 6.81
CA ALA A 596 -43.94 40.39 7.90
C ALA A 596 -44.49 39.95 9.26
N PRO A 597 -43.65 39.38 10.15
CA PRO A 597 -44.10 39.02 11.49
C PRO A 597 -44.44 40.28 12.30
N PRO A 598 -45.51 40.25 13.13
CA PRO A 598 -45.96 41.41 13.92
C PRO A 598 -44.95 41.86 15.00
N HIS A 599 -43.98 41.00 15.33
CA HIS A 599 -42.87 41.31 16.22
C HIS A 599 -41.54 40.87 15.58
N PRO A 600 -40.46 41.66 15.74
CA PRO A 600 -39.15 41.26 15.23
C PRO A 600 -38.69 39.97 15.92
N VAL A 601 -38.53 38.91 15.13
CA VAL A 601 -38.01 37.63 15.62
C VAL A 601 -36.49 37.75 15.68
N SER A 602 -35.95 37.94 16.89
CA SER A 602 -34.49 37.95 17.08
C SER A 602 -33.94 36.53 17.18
N VAL A 603 -32.93 36.25 16.34
CA VAL A 603 -31.85 35.22 16.40
C VAL A 603 -31.89 34.23 15.23
N PRO A 604 -30.81 34.15 14.40
CA PRO A 604 -30.58 33.01 13.52
C PRO A 604 -30.12 31.80 14.35
N ALA A 605 -30.89 30.71 14.33
CA ALA A 605 -30.44 29.44 14.91
C ALA A 605 -29.37 28.77 14.01
N PRO A 606 -28.41 28.01 14.57
CA PRO A 606 -27.42 27.27 13.80
C PRO A 606 -28.12 26.20 12.92
N GLY A 607 -27.94 26.28 11.59
CA GLY A 607 -28.59 25.38 10.62
C GLY A 607 -29.53 26.07 9.62
N ALA A 608 -29.68 27.39 9.68
CA ALA A 608 -30.42 28.19 8.69
C ALA A 608 -29.81 28.02 7.29
N GLY A 609 -30.44 27.22 6.42
CA GLY A 609 -30.06 27.04 5.01
C GLY A 609 -30.29 25.63 4.44
N LEU A 610 -30.19 24.58 5.27
CA LEU A 610 -30.30 23.17 4.80
C LEU A 610 -31.67 22.84 4.18
N GLY A 611 -32.75 23.44 4.68
CA GLY A 611 -34.10 23.25 4.15
C GLY A 611 -34.28 23.82 2.74
N LEU A 612 -33.67 24.99 2.46
CA LEU A 612 -33.76 25.67 1.16
C LEU A 612 -32.90 24.96 0.10
N ASP A 613 -31.73 24.45 0.48
CA ASP A 613 -30.89 23.65 -0.41
C ASP A 613 -31.58 22.33 -0.79
N GLY A 614 -32.22 21.67 0.18
CA GLY A 614 -33.03 20.47 -0.09
C GLY A 614 -34.24 20.73 -0.99
N ILE A 615 -34.89 21.90 -0.89
CA ILE A 615 -35.94 22.30 -1.85
C ILE A 615 -35.34 22.45 -3.25
N ARG A 616 -34.22 23.17 -3.39
CA ARG A 616 -33.58 23.43 -4.69
C ARG A 616 -33.16 22.14 -5.38
N GLU A 617 -32.57 21.20 -4.64
CA GLU A 617 -32.15 19.90 -5.19
C GLU A 617 -33.34 19.08 -5.69
N ARG A 618 -34.41 18.97 -4.89
CA ARG A 618 -35.62 18.21 -5.27
C ARG A 618 -36.37 18.82 -6.46
N VAL A 619 -36.45 20.16 -6.52
CA VAL A 619 -37.08 20.86 -7.64
C VAL A 619 -36.24 20.73 -8.92
N SER A 620 -34.92 20.85 -8.81
CA SER A 620 -34.01 20.68 -9.96
C SER A 620 -34.01 19.25 -10.50
N ALA A 621 -34.15 18.24 -9.63
CA ALA A 621 -34.20 16.84 -10.00
C ALA A 621 -35.39 16.48 -10.91
N VAL A 622 -36.47 17.27 -10.86
CA VAL A 622 -37.64 17.13 -11.75
C VAL A 622 -37.63 18.14 -12.90
N GLY A 623 -36.49 18.81 -13.15
CA GLY A 623 -36.35 19.81 -14.22
C GLY A 623 -37.01 21.17 -13.92
N GLY A 624 -37.37 21.42 -12.67
CA GLY A 624 -37.94 22.69 -12.22
C GLY A 624 -36.89 23.73 -11.79
N THR A 625 -37.35 24.94 -11.49
CA THR A 625 -36.53 26.03 -10.95
C THR A 625 -37.12 26.56 -9.65
N VAL A 626 -36.29 27.10 -8.75
CA VAL A 626 -36.75 27.68 -7.48
C VAL A 626 -36.12 29.06 -7.24
N GLU A 627 -36.95 29.98 -6.77
CA GLU A 627 -36.59 31.33 -6.34
C GLU A 627 -37.06 31.54 -4.90
N THR A 628 -36.21 32.15 -4.08
CA THR A 628 -36.54 32.46 -2.69
C THR A 628 -36.03 33.83 -2.33
N GLY A 629 -36.77 34.61 -1.56
CA GLY A 629 -36.32 35.95 -1.17
C GLY A 629 -37.24 36.64 -0.18
N GLU A 630 -36.76 37.77 0.34
CA GLU A 630 -37.57 38.69 1.13
C GLU A 630 -38.52 39.47 0.21
N THR A 631 -39.74 39.72 0.67
CA THR A 631 -40.70 40.55 -0.05
C THR A 631 -40.58 42.02 0.39
N PRO A 632 -40.92 43.00 -0.48
CA PRO A 632 -40.81 44.43 -0.14
C PRO A 632 -41.61 44.87 1.08
N ASP A 633 -42.66 44.13 1.43
CA ASP A 633 -43.50 44.28 2.61
C ASP A 633 -42.93 43.61 3.88
N GLY A 634 -41.67 43.13 3.83
CA GLY A 634 -40.96 42.54 4.98
C GLY A 634 -41.30 41.07 5.26
N GLY A 635 -41.94 40.40 4.30
CA GLY A 635 -42.24 38.98 4.33
C GLY A 635 -41.15 38.14 3.65
N TYR A 636 -41.45 36.86 3.42
CA TYR A 636 -40.56 35.95 2.69
C TYR A 636 -41.37 35.11 1.71
N PHE A 637 -40.77 34.72 0.58
CA PHE A 637 -41.41 33.86 -0.41
C PHE A 637 -40.48 32.74 -0.87
N ILE A 638 -41.09 31.61 -1.22
CA ILE A 638 -40.50 30.50 -1.95
C ILE A 638 -41.40 30.25 -3.16
N ARG A 639 -40.83 30.35 -4.36
CA ARG A 639 -41.52 30.17 -5.63
C ARG A 639 -40.80 29.09 -6.42
N ALA A 640 -41.52 28.05 -6.85
CA ALA A 640 -40.98 26.99 -7.67
C ALA A 640 -41.78 26.85 -8.98
N SER A 641 -41.09 26.67 -10.10
CA SER A 641 -41.68 26.29 -11.38
C SER A 641 -41.41 24.82 -11.64
N PHE A 642 -42.45 24.06 -11.95
CA PHE A 642 -42.37 22.63 -12.27
C PHE A 642 -42.85 22.39 -13.71
N PRO A 643 -42.13 21.61 -14.53
CA PRO A 643 -42.65 21.16 -15.82
C PRO A 643 -43.78 20.13 -15.60
N LEU A 644 -44.85 20.20 -16.38
CA LEU A 644 -46.02 19.31 -16.29
C LEU A 644 -46.01 18.20 -17.34
#